data_AF-A0A9D9LHD4-F1
#
_entry.id   AF-A0A9D9LHD4-F1
#
_cell.length_a   1.000
_cell.length_b   1.000
_cell.length_c   1.000
_cell.angle_alpha   90.00
_cell.angle_beta   90.00
_cell.angle_gamma   90.00
#
_symmetry.space_group_name_H-M   'P 1'
#
loop_
_entity.id
_entity.type
_entity.pdbx_description
1 polymer ?
#
loop_
_entity_poly.entity_id
_entity_poly.type
_entity_poly.pdbx_seq_one_letter_code
_entity_poly.pdbx_strand_id
1 'polypeptide(L)'
;LAAVVLPSAIASPGEPVGFAYVDASTGEFKASQFALMQLSEQVGSLQPAELLLQRRDRETIGDLLRSAFRGLATPQDDWVFSEDYGRDILIQHFRTQSLKGFGLEDLPLAIRAAGAIMHYLKETQKGNLLHIRRLIPFDTGETMVLDPSTKRNLEISSSLAGSTDGTLIGVLDHTLTPMGSRMLKRWLHAPLRSVEQIRRRLDAVQELVQSDPLRTRVRGILERFGDLERLNARVCTGRANPREVVALRQMLVDIAALREAVAAPATPTLVDLRDRLQPLPGVAELIGTAIADDPPASLADGGVIRAGFSADLDQLRRIATGGKTWIADLQRTERERTGISSLKVGFNSVFGYYIEVTHTHTEKIPPNYVRKQTLTNAERYITPELKEYEDKILHAEERMLALETELFGGLRMRIAEHAEAIQTNASALAAIDCFASLAEAAVRHGYARPDVNDSTVLDIRQGRHPVIERLLPPGEQYIPNDLRLDTAAAQVLIITGPNMSGKSSYLRQAGLIVLLAQIGSYVPAAAASVGIVDRIFTRVGASDNIASGESTFLVEMHEAAHIVNAATDRSLILLDEVGRGTSTFDGISIAWALTEYLHERVGARTLFATHYHELNELADLFPRIRNVKVDVREYGDRVVFLHTVTPGSADHSYGIQVAQMAGLPEELTDRARTILRNLEGSDLTPHGQSKGRTTSGRVRIPEPQLTLFEMRDDPIRQAIQSLDLERMTPLEALQVLAALKKSATT
;
A
#
# COMPACT_ATOMS: atom_id res chain seq x y z
N LEU A 1 -5.59 14.03 1.00
CA LEU A 1 -6.54 14.74 1.89
C LEU A 1 -7.87 14.00 1.82
N ALA A 2 -8.54 13.77 2.94
CA ALA A 2 -9.89 13.18 2.97
C ALA A 2 -10.82 14.01 3.87
N ALA A 3 -12.12 13.80 3.75
CA ALA A 3 -13.14 14.42 4.59
C ALA A 3 -14.23 13.40 4.95
N VAL A 4 -14.72 13.50 6.18
CA VAL A 4 -15.78 12.65 6.74
C VAL A 4 -16.93 13.51 7.23
N VAL A 5 -18.15 13.07 6.94
CA VAL A 5 -19.39 13.71 7.39
C VAL A 5 -20.33 12.69 7.98
N LEU A 6 -20.61 12.81 9.28
CA LEU A 6 -21.65 12.03 9.93
C LEU A 6 -23.05 12.62 9.65
N PRO A 7 -24.09 11.79 9.60
CA PRO A 7 -25.46 12.26 9.46
C PRO A 7 -25.93 12.99 10.73
N SER A 8 -25.46 12.54 11.89
CA SER A 8 -25.70 13.14 13.21
C SER A 8 -24.51 12.87 14.14
N ALA A 9 -24.43 13.56 15.28
CA ALA A 9 -23.37 13.37 16.27
C ALA A 9 -23.41 12.00 16.97
N ILE A 10 -24.55 11.28 16.91
CA ILE A 10 -24.79 9.97 17.54
C ILE A 10 -25.15 8.95 16.45
N ALA A 11 -24.35 8.90 15.39
CA ALA A 11 -24.64 8.03 14.27
C ALA A 11 -24.49 6.54 14.63
N SER A 12 -25.48 5.74 14.24
CA SER A 12 -25.44 4.28 14.46
C SER A 12 -24.60 3.56 13.39
N PRO A 13 -24.05 2.36 13.64
CA PRO A 13 -23.16 1.66 12.69
C PRO A 13 -23.73 1.42 11.28
N GLY A 14 -25.06 1.26 11.16
CA GLY A 14 -25.76 1.08 9.90
C GLY A 14 -26.19 2.38 9.20
N GLU A 15 -26.02 3.54 9.84
CA GLU A 15 -26.36 4.82 9.21
C GLU A 15 -25.32 5.22 8.15
N PRO A 16 -25.74 5.91 7.09
CA PRO A 16 -24.83 6.33 6.04
C PRO A 16 -23.89 7.44 6.54
N VAL A 17 -22.61 7.33 6.21
CA VAL A 17 -21.59 8.36 6.38
C VAL A 17 -21.16 8.90 5.01
N GLY A 18 -20.89 10.20 4.92
CA GLY A 18 -20.28 10.81 3.74
C GLY A 18 -18.77 10.75 3.82
N PHE A 19 -18.14 10.29 2.75
CA PHE A 19 -16.68 10.27 2.65
C PHE A 19 -16.23 10.81 1.30
N ALA A 20 -15.21 11.65 1.32
CA ALA A 20 -14.56 12.11 0.10
C ALA A 20 -13.05 12.16 0.29
N TYR A 21 -12.31 12.02 -0.80
CA TYR A 21 -10.87 12.20 -0.77
C TYR A 21 -10.35 12.82 -2.06
N VAL A 22 -9.29 13.60 -1.92
CA VAL A 22 -8.58 14.22 -3.03
C VAL A 22 -7.08 14.04 -2.88
N ASP A 23 -6.42 13.73 -3.99
CA ASP A 23 -4.98 13.94 -4.14
C ASP A 23 -4.76 15.28 -4.84
N ALA A 24 -4.41 16.30 -4.05
CA ALA A 24 -4.18 17.66 -4.55
C ALA A 24 -3.02 17.74 -5.55
N SER A 25 -2.12 16.75 -5.56
CA SER A 25 -0.97 16.70 -6.47
C SER A 25 -1.32 16.10 -7.85
N THR A 26 -2.44 15.40 -7.97
CA THR A 26 -2.86 14.71 -9.21
C THR A 26 -4.21 15.17 -9.73
N GLY A 27 -5.05 15.71 -8.85
CA GLY A 27 -6.42 16.10 -9.14
C GLY A 27 -7.43 14.95 -9.07
N GLU A 28 -7.03 13.74 -8.66
CA GLU A 28 -7.96 12.65 -8.38
C GLU A 28 -8.88 13.06 -7.23
N PHE A 29 -10.18 13.10 -7.49
CA PHE A 29 -11.18 13.49 -6.51
C PHE A 29 -12.36 12.52 -6.56
N LYS A 30 -12.60 11.82 -5.46
CA LYS A 30 -13.71 10.88 -5.34
C LYS A 30 -14.53 11.10 -4.08
N ALA A 31 -15.80 10.72 -4.15
CA ALA A 31 -16.71 10.78 -3.02
C ALA A 31 -17.62 9.56 -2.98
N SER A 32 -18.12 9.20 -1.82
CA SER A 32 -19.07 8.10 -1.64
C SER A 32 -19.89 8.28 -0.37
N GLN A 33 -20.97 7.51 -0.27
CA GLN A 33 -21.80 7.41 0.92
C GLN A 33 -22.05 5.93 1.21
N PHE A 34 -21.71 5.47 2.40
CA PHE A 34 -21.74 4.06 2.78
C PHE A 34 -22.00 3.91 4.28
N ALA A 35 -22.20 2.69 4.80
CA ALA A 35 -22.52 2.49 6.22
C ALA A 35 -21.34 2.88 7.12
N LEU A 36 -21.59 3.52 8.27
CA LEU A 36 -20.57 4.00 9.21
C LEU A 36 -19.55 2.91 9.59
N MET A 37 -19.99 1.65 9.72
CA MET A 37 -19.11 0.52 10.03
C MET A 37 -17.99 0.28 8.99
N GLN A 38 -18.16 0.76 7.74
CA GLN A 38 -17.16 0.64 6.67
C GLN A 38 -16.12 1.78 6.72
N LEU A 39 -16.30 2.81 7.55
CA LEU A 39 -15.45 3.98 7.54
C LEU A 39 -13.99 3.69 7.92
N SER A 40 -13.78 2.90 8.97
CA SER A 40 -12.44 2.51 9.44
C SER A 40 -11.68 1.74 8.36
N GLU A 41 -12.37 0.87 7.63
CA GLU A 41 -11.84 0.12 6.50
C GLU A 41 -11.43 1.06 5.35
N GLN A 42 -12.29 2.00 4.96
CA GLN A 42 -12.01 2.94 3.87
C GLN A 42 -10.85 3.89 4.21
N VAL A 43 -10.84 4.46 5.42
CA VAL A 43 -9.74 5.33 5.87
C VAL A 43 -8.45 4.54 6.04
N GLY A 44 -8.53 3.34 6.62
CA GLY A 44 -7.39 2.45 6.80
C GLY A 44 -6.79 1.99 5.47
N SER A 45 -7.64 1.81 4.45
CA SER A 45 -7.22 1.43 3.10
C SER A 45 -6.54 2.58 2.36
N LEU A 46 -7.10 3.79 2.45
CA LEU A 46 -6.61 4.98 1.76
C LEU A 46 -5.38 5.61 2.44
N GLN A 47 -5.26 5.51 3.77
CA GLN A 47 -4.25 6.18 4.60
C GLN A 47 -4.06 7.68 4.24
N PRO A 48 -5.12 8.51 4.33
CA PRO A 48 -5.00 9.93 4.00
C PRO A 48 -4.01 10.62 4.96
N ALA A 49 -3.15 11.50 4.43
CA ALA A 49 -2.22 12.27 5.25
C ALA A 49 -2.94 13.25 6.21
N GLU A 50 -4.13 13.71 5.81
CA GLU A 50 -4.94 14.66 6.54
C GLU A 50 -6.43 14.34 6.34
N LEU A 51 -7.21 14.42 7.41
CA LEU A 51 -8.64 14.12 7.48
C LEU A 51 -9.41 15.33 8.03
N LEU A 52 -10.28 15.90 7.20
CA LEU A 52 -11.20 16.97 7.57
C LEU A 52 -12.44 16.40 8.23
N LEU A 53 -12.87 17.02 9.31
CA LEU A 53 -14.07 16.62 10.05
C LEU A 53 -14.77 17.83 10.67
N GLN A 54 -16.07 17.70 10.94
CA GLN A 54 -16.82 18.71 11.67
C GLN A 54 -16.27 18.83 13.10
N ARG A 55 -16.12 20.07 13.62
CA ARG A 55 -15.56 20.28 14.97
C ARG A 55 -16.35 19.52 16.04
N ARG A 56 -17.67 19.41 15.89
CA ARG A 56 -18.55 18.66 16.80
C ARG A 56 -18.30 17.14 16.80
N ASP A 57 -17.81 16.55 15.71
CA ASP A 57 -17.69 15.09 15.52
C ASP A 57 -16.27 14.56 15.80
N ARG A 58 -15.37 15.44 16.26
CA ARG A 58 -13.95 15.14 16.46
C ARG A 58 -13.71 13.96 17.40
N GLU A 59 -14.42 13.91 18.52
CA GLU A 59 -14.25 12.83 19.50
C GLU A 59 -14.78 11.51 18.95
N THR A 60 -16.01 11.48 18.45
CA THR A 60 -16.65 10.28 17.86
C THR A 60 -15.81 9.68 16.73
N ILE A 61 -15.36 10.49 15.78
CA ILE A 61 -14.54 10.03 14.64
C ILE A 61 -13.14 9.63 15.12
N GLY A 62 -12.56 10.39 16.06
CA GLY A 62 -11.26 10.07 16.66
C GLY A 62 -11.28 8.69 17.30
N ASP A 63 -12.34 8.40 18.06
CA ASP A 63 -12.56 7.13 18.74
C ASP A 63 -12.73 5.95 17.77
N LEU A 64 -13.56 6.15 16.73
CA LEU A 64 -13.83 5.15 15.70
C LEU A 64 -12.59 4.83 14.85
N LEU A 65 -11.72 5.82 14.63
CA LEU A 65 -10.55 5.69 13.76
C LEU A 65 -9.23 5.53 14.51
N ARG A 66 -9.25 5.39 15.85
CA ARG A 66 -8.05 5.26 16.71
C ARG A 66 -7.00 4.28 16.17
N SER A 67 -7.43 3.12 15.67
CA SER A 67 -6.54 2.08 15.13
C SER A 67 -6.28 2.20 13.63
N ALA A 68 -7.18 2.84 12.89
CA ALA A 68 -7.18 2.85 11.43
C ALA A 68 -6.49 4.09 10.81
N PHE A 69 -6.44 5.21 11.53
CA PHE A 69 -5.96 6.49 11.02
C PHE A 69 -4.78 7.02 11.85
N ARG A 70 -3.66 7.32 11.17
CA ARG A 70 -2.45 7.92 11.78
C ARG A 70 -2.13 9.32 11.27
N GLY A 71 -2.98 9.88 10.41
CA GLY A 71 -2.76 11.21 9.81
C GLY A 71 -3.18 12.36 10.73
N LEU A 72 -3.13 13.58 10.18
CA LEU A 72 -3.60 14.77 10.89
C LEU A 72 -5.12 14.88 10.79
N ALA A 73 -5.82 14.91 11.92
CA ALA A 73 -7.24 15.26 11.97
C ALA A 73 -7.41 16.77 12.10
N THR A 74 -8.01 17.41 11.10
CA THR A 74 -8.17 18.87 11.01
C THR A 74 -9.65 19.25 11.14
N PRO A 75 -10.09 19.76 12.30
CA PRO A 75 -11.47 20.20 12.49
C PRO A 75 -11.77 21.45 11.65
N GLN A 76 -12.92 21.46 10.99
CA GLN A 76 -13.47 22.63 10.29
C GLN A 76 -14.80 23.05 10.92
N ASP A 77 -15.23 24.29 10.68
CA ASP A 77 -16.51 24.78 11.18
C ASP A 77 -17.67 24.04 10.50
N ASP A 78 -18.76 23.82 11.24
CA ASP A 78 -19.84 22.93 10.81
C ASP A 78 -20.53 23.38 9.51
N TRP A 79 -20.59 24.69 9.26
CA TRP A 79 -21.23 25.27 8.06
C TRP A 79 -20.50 24.89 6.77
N VAL A 80 -19.19 24.61 6.83
CA VAL A 80 -18.37 24.16 5.69
C VAL A 80 -18.86 22.82 5.14
N PHE A 81 -19.48 22.01 6.00
CA PHE A 81 -20.07 20.73 5.65
C PHE A 81 -21.60 20.81 5.45
N SER A 82 -22.16 21.99 5.19
CA SER A 82 -23.57 22.10 4.80
C SER A 82 -23.77 21.64 3.35
N GLU A 83 -24.95 21.07 3.05
CA GLU A 83 -25.23 20.54 1.71
C GLU A 83 -25.29 21.66 0.67
N ASP A 84 -26.02 22.74 0.95
CA ASP A 84 -26.18 23.87 0.03
C ASP A 84 -24.82 24.48 -0.34
N TYR A 85 -23.99 24.77 0.68
CA TYR A 85 -22.65 25.31 0.46
C TYR A 85 -21.75 24.34 -0.31
N GLY A 86 -21.75 23.07 0.09
CA GLY A 86 -20.96 22.03 -0.56
C GLY A 86 -21.37 21.80 -2.01
N ARG A 87 -22.66 21.87 -2.33
CA ARG A 87 -23.18 21.77 -3.69
C ARG A 87 -22.78 22.99 -4.51
N ASP A 88 -22.98 24.20 -3.99
CA ASP A 88 -22.67 25.45 -4.69
C ASP A 88 -21.18 25.57 -5.03
N ILE A 89 -20.29 25.25 -4.08
CA ILE A 89 -18.85 25.35 -4.30
C ILE A 89 -18.36 24.36 -5.36
N LEU A 90 -18.96 23.15 -5.43
CA LEU A 90 -18.65 22.13 -6.44
C LEU A 90 -19.19 22.52 -7.82
N ILE A 91 -20.44 22.96 -7.91
CA ILE A 91 -21.08 23.44 -9.15
C ILE A 91 -20.28 24.61 -9.75
N GLN A 92 -19.89 25.58 -8.90
CA GLN A 92 -19.08 26.72 -9.32
C GLN A 92 -17.69 26.27 -9.83
N HIS A 93 -17.05 25.33 -9.13
CA HIS A 93 -15.73 24.83 -9.49
C HIS A 93 -15.74 24.05 -10.81
N PHE A 94 -16.68 23.11 -10.97
CA PHE A 94 -16.81 22.29 -12.18
C PHE A 94 -17.54 23.00 -13.32
N ARG A 95 -18.08 24.20 -13.08
CA ARG A 95 -18.83 25.01 -14.06
C ARG A 95 -20.02 24.25 -14.66
N THR A 96 -20.74 23.50 -13.83
CA THR A 96 -21.95 22.77 -14.23
C THR A 96 -23.21 23.43 -13.66
N GLN A 97 -24.39 22.93 -14.02
CA GLN A 97 -25.68 23.37 -13.43
C GLN A 97 -26.16 22.44 -12.31
N SER A 98 -25.65 21.20 -12.26
CA SER A 98 -26.01 20.19 -11.27
C SER A 98 -24.90 19.15 -11.13
N LEU A 99 -25.04 18.24 -10.17
CA LEU A 99 -24.11 17.13 -9.94
C LEU A 99 -24.60 15.80 -10.55
N LYS A 100 -25.75 15.80 -11.23
CA LYS A 100 -26.30 14.65 -11.98
C LYS A 100 -25.28 14.03 -12.94
N GLY A 101 -24.56 14.84 -13.71
CA GLY A 101 -23.53 14.36 -14.64
C GLY A 101 -22.33 13.69 -13.98
N PHE A 102 -22.16 13.87 -12.68
CA PHE A 102 -21.13 13.20 -11.88
C PHE A 102 -21.67 11.96 -11.16
N GLY A 103 -22.99 11.70 -11.16
CA GLY A 103 -23.58 10.57 -10.44
C GLY A 103 -23.61 10.76 -8.92
N LEU A 104 -23.60 12.00 -8.44
CA LEU A 104 -23.58 12.33 -7.01
C LEU A 104 -24.86 13.02 -6.52
N GLU A 105 -25.81 13.30 -7.42
CA GLU A 105 -27.03 14.06 -7.12
C GLU A 105 -27.81 13.49 -5.92
N ASP A 106 -27.85 12.16 -5.80
CA ASP A 106 -28.58 11.42 -4.78
C ASP A 106 -27.70 11.00 -3.58
N LEU A 107 -26.49 11.58 -3.45
CA LEU A 107 -25.51 11.25 -2.41
C LEU A 107 -25.17 12.49 -1.56
N PRO A 108 -26.13 13.01 -0.75
CA PRO A 108 -25.98 14.29 -0.07
C PRO A 108 -24.82 14.33 0.93
N LEU A 109 -24.53 13.24 1.64
CA LEU A 109 -23.40 13.21 2.58
C LEU A 109 -22.05 13.20 1.84
N ALA A 110 -21.99 12.55 0.67
CA ALA A 110 -20.82 12.56 -0.19
C ALA A 110 -20.55 13.98 -0.74
N ILE A 111 -21.60 14.69 -1.16
CA ILE A 111 -21.55 16.10 -1.59
C ILE A 111 -20.99 16.98 -0.46
N ARG A 112 -21.51 16.83 0.77
CA ARG A 112 -21.05 17.60 1.94
C ARG A 112 -19.55 17.38 2.21
N ALA A 113 -19.09 16.13 2.16
CA ALA A 113 -17.67 15.79 2.37
C ALA A 113 -16.78 16.38 1.26
N ALA A 114 -17.20 16.26 -0.01
CA ALA A 114 -16.48 16.82 -1.15
C ALA A 114 -16.45 18.37 -1.12
N GLY A 115 -17.55 19.00 -0.75
CA GLY A 115 -17.64 20.45 -0.58
C GLY A 115 -16.63 20.98 0.43
N ALA A 116 -16.51 20.32 1.58
CA ALA A 116 -15.54 20.69 2.60
C ALA A 116 -14.09 20.57 2.14
N ILE A 117 -13.76 19.54 1.36
CA ILE A 117 -12.44 19.41 0.72
C ILE A 117 -12.18 20.60 -0.21
N MET A 118 -13.14 20.96 -1.06
CA MET A 118 -12.96 22.06 -2.00
C MET A 118 -12.82 23.42 -1.31
N HIS A 119 -13.55 23.63 -0.21
CA HIS A 119 -13.38 24.81 0.64
C HIS A 119 -11.95 24.91 1.15
N TYR A 120 -11.49 23.85 1.82
CA TYR A 120 -10.15 23.79 2.41
C TYR A 120 -9.04 23.97 1.38
N LEU A 121 -9.16 23.36 0.20
CA LEU A 121 -8.18 23.53 -0.86
C LEU A 121 -8.15 24.96 -1.43
N LYS A 122 -9.29 25.64 -1.56
CA LYS A 122 -9.34 27.04 -2.01
C LYS A 122 -8.65 27.97 -1.00
N GLU A 123 -8.87 27.75 0.30
CA GLU A 123 -8.23 28.54 1.36
C GLU A 123 -6.71 28.33 1.43
N THR A 124 -6.27 27.07 1.34
CA THR A 124 -4.86 26.71 1.53
C THR A 124 -4.00 26.93 0.30
N GLN A 125 -4.51 26.65 -0.91
CA GLN A 125 -3.70 26.72 -2.14
C GLN A 125 -3.69 28.10 -2.80
N LYS A 126 -4.73 28.93 -2.56
CA LYS A 126 -4.89 30.31 -3.07
C LYS A 126 -4.70 30.49 -4.59
N GLY A 127 -4.71 29.39 -5.36
CA GLY A 127 -4.57 29.35 -6.81
C GLY A 127 -5.74 28.65 -7.48
N ASN A 128 -5.82 28.73 -8.80
CA ASN A 128 -6.90 28.10 -9.56
C ASN A 128 -6.65 26.57 -9.67
N LEU A 129 -7.56 25.75 -9.15
CA LEU A 129 -7.41 24.29 -9.05
C LEU A 129 -7.87 23.59 -10.34
N LEU A 130 -7.42 24.08 -11.50
CA LEU A 130 -7.91 23.65 -12.82
C LEU A 130 -7.61 22.19 -13.16
N HIS A 131 -6.69 21.54 -12.44
CA HIS A 131 -6.39 20.11 -12.57
C HIS A 131 -7.39 19.20 -11.85
N ILE A 132 -8.18 19.72 -10.90
CA ILE A 132 -9.27 18.99 -10.26
C ILE A 132 -10.51 19.14 -11.15
N ARG A 133 -10.66 18.27 -12.15
CA ARG A 133 -11.70 18.45 -13.19
C ARG A 133 -12.91 17.55 -13.04
N ARG A 134 -12.77 16.46 -12.28
CA ARG A 134 -13.83 15.48 -12.14
C ARG A 134 -13.93 15.01 -10.70
N LEU A 135 -15.16 14.98 -10.21
CA LEU A 135 -15.51 14.28 -8.98
C LEU A 135 -16.21 12.98 -9.38
N ILE A 136 -15.71 11.84 -8.90
CA ILE A 136 -16.23 10.52 -9.29
C ILE A 136 -16.80 9.81 -8.05
N PRO A 137 -18.06 9.31 -8.10
CA PRO A 137 -18.57 8.43 -7.08
C PRO A 137 -17.79 7.13 -7.12
N PHE A 138 -17.38 6.62 -5.96
CA PHE A 138 -16.75 5.30 -5.91
C PHE A 138 -17.64 4.33 -5.12
N ASP A 139 -17.78 3.11 -5.64
CA ASP A 139 -18.51 2.05 -4.97
C ASP A 139 -17.52 1.20 -4.15
N THR A 140 -17.88 0.94 -2.90
CA THR A 140 -17.14 -0.01 -2.05
C THR A 140 -17.23 -1.45 -2.57
N GLY A 141 -18.19 -1.77 -3.43
CA GLY A 141 -18.44 -3.10 -3.97
C GLY A 141 -17.59 -3.52 -5.18
N GLU A 142 -16.95 -2.60 -5.91
CA GLU A 142 -16.24 -2.91 -7.17
C GLU A 142 -14.84 -3.53 -6.98
N THR A 143 -14.27 -3.35 -5.79
CA THR A 143 -12.91 -3.79 -5.46
C THR A 143 -12.91 -4.81 -4.33
N MET A 144 -11.91 -5.67 -4.31
CA MET A 144 -11.70 -6.63 -3.24
C MET A 144 -11.31 -5.88 -1.97
N VAL A 145 -12.03 -6.17 -0.88
CA VAL A 145 -11.73 -5.59 0.42
C VAL A 145 -10.51 -6.27 1.02
N LEU A 146 -9.55 -5.45 1.42
CA LEU A 146 -8.36 -5.84 2.17
C LEU A 146 -8.29 -4.98 3.43
N ASP A 147 -8.58 -5.56 4.57
CA ASP A 147 -8.49 -4.85 5.84
C ASP A 147 -7.02 -4.56 6.21
N PRO A 148 -6.76 -3.60 7.11
CA PRO A 148 -5.39 -3.24 7.48
C PRO A 148 -4.54 -4.41 7.99
N SER A 149 -5.16 -5.36 8.72
CA SER A 149 -4.44 -6.54 9.22
C SER A 149 -4.01 -7.44 8.06
N THR A 150 -4.88 -7.67 7.07
CA THR A 150 -4.54 -8.43 5.85
C THR A 150 -3.45 -7.79 5.04
N LYS A 151 -3.50 -6.46 4.82
CA LYS A 151 -2.42 -5.77 4.09
C LYS A 151 -1.06 -5.94 4.77
N ARG A 152 -1.05 -5.91 6.11
CA ARG A 152 0.16 -6.10 6.92
C ARG A 152 0.64 -7.55 6.91
N ASN A 153 -0.25 -8.52 7.12
CA ASN A 153 0.07 -9.95 7.19
C ASN A 153 0.55 -10.51 5.84
N LEU A 154 0.01 -9.99 4.73
CA LEU A 154 0.47 -10.30 3.38
C LEU A 154 1.70 -9.48 2.94
N GLU A 155 2.18 -8.55 3.78
CA GLU A 155 3.36 -7.71 3.52
C GLU A 155 3.31 -7.02 2.14
N ILE A 156 2.14 -6.46 1.78
CA ILE A 156 1.87 -5.92 0.44
C ILE A 156 2.80 -4.74 0.14
N SER A 157 2.83 -3.74 1.03
CA SER A 157 3.57 -2.48 0.85
C SER A 157 4.62 -2.24 1.93
N SER A 158 4.53 -2.95 3.05
CA SER A 158 5.44 -2.82 4.19
C SER A 158 5.60 -4.19 4.85
N SER A 159 6.82 -4.54 5.24
CA SER A 159 7.10 -5.72 6.03
C SER A 159 6.54 -5.60 7.44
N LEU A 160 6.51 -6.70 8.19
CA LEU A 160 6.10 -6.68 9.60
C LEU A 160 6.94 -5.74 10.47
N ALA A 161 8.21 -5.51 10.08
CA ALA A 161 9.15 -4.59 10.71
C ALA A 161 9.04 -3.13 10.21
N GLY A 162 8.16 -2.85 9.25
CA GLY A 162 7.95 -1.51 8.69
C GLY A 162 8.92 -1.09 7.59
N SER A 163 9.76 -2.01 7.09
CA SER A 163 10.62 -1.77 5.91
C SER A 163 9.82 -2.00 4.62
N THR A 164 10.27 -1.41 3.51
CA THR A 164 9.80 -1.75 2.17
C THR A 164 10.52 -2.96 1.57
N ASP A 165 11.64 -3.37 2.16
CA ASP A 165 12.38 -4.56 1.74
C ASP A 165 11.61 -5.84 2.09
N GLY A 166 11.62 -6.82 1.17
CA GLY A 166 10.91 -8.08 1.38
C GLY A 166 9.38 -7.94 1.33
N THR A 167 8.86 -7.05 0.48
CA THR A 167 7.41 -6.83 0.28
C THR A 167 6.95 -7.25 -1.11
N LEU A 168 5.64 -7.44 -1.30
CA LEU A 168 5.09 -7.75 -2.61
C LEU A 168 5.36 -6.62 -3.63
N ILE A 169 5.19 -5.36 -3.23
CA ILE A 169 5.48 -4.22 -4.10
C ILE A 169 6.95 -4.21 -4.54
N GLY A 170 7.89 -4.56 -3.67
CA GLY A 170 9.31 -4.62 -4.02
C GLY A 170 9.65 -5.67 -5.08
N VAL A 171 8.82 -6.71 -5.23
CA VAL A 171 8.97 -7.74 -6.27
C VAL A 171 8.36 -7.28 -7.59
N LEU A 172 7.22 -6.60 -7.55
CA LEU A 172 6.42 -6.29 -8.75
C LEU A 172 6.73 -4.92 -9.37
N ASP A 173 7.21 -3.96 -8.59
CA ASP A 173 7.43 -2.59 -9.03
C ASP A 173 8.71 -2.48 -9.86
N HIS A 174 8.53 -2.65 -11.16
CA HIS A 174 9.47 -2.37 -12.24
C HIS A 174 8.98 -1.21 -13.11
N THR A 175 8.11 -0.35 -12.55
CA THR A 175 7.62 0.85 -13.21
C THR A 175 8.76 1.84 -13.37
N LEU A 176 8.71 2.62 -14.44
CA LEU A 176 9.76 3.56 -14.82
C LEU A 176 9.37 5.01 -14.55
N THR A 177 8.10 5.25 -14.23
CA THR A 177 7.56 6.57 -13.97
C THR A 177 6.98 6.67 -12.55
N PRO A 178 7.10 7.83 -11.88
CA PRO A 178 6.51 8.01 -10.55
C PRO A 178 4.98 7.83 -10.50
N MET A 179 4.27 8.20 -11.58
CA MET A 179 2.82 7.99 -11.68
C MET A 179 2.45 6.51 -11.90
N GLY A 180 3.28 5.75 -12.62
CA GLY A 180 3.16 4.29 -12.74
C GLY A 180 3.28 3.60 -11.38
N SER A 181 4.36 3.87 -10.62
CA SER A 181 4.55 3.28 -9.27
C SER A 181 3.37 3.57 -8.34
N ARG A 182 2.86 4.81 -8.34
CA ARG A 182 1.66 5.17 -7.56
C ARG A 182 0.42 4.41 -8.02
N MET A 183 0.22 4.26 -9.33
CA MET A 183 -0.90 3.51 -9.87
C MET A 183 -0.83 2.02 -9.53
N LEU A 184 0.35 1.39 -9.63
CA LEU A 184 0.55 -0.02 -9.28
C LEU A 184 0.26 -0.27 -7.79
N LYS A 185 0.74 0.61 -6.90
CA LYS A 185 0.41 0.57 -5.46
C LYS A 185 -1.10 0.65 -5.23
N ARG A 186 -1.81 1.53 -5.96
CA ARG A 186 -3.28 1.60 -5.89
C ARG A 186 -3.93 0.29 -6.33
N TRP A 187 -3.45 -0.35 -7.41
CA TRP A 187 -4.00 -1.62 -7.88
C TRP A 187 -3.82 -2.73 -6.84
N LEU A 188 -2.66 -2.82 -6.19
CA LEU A 188 -2.42 -3.79 -5.11
C LEU A 188 -3.30 -3.57 -3.88
N HIS A 189 -3.64 -2.32 -3.57
CA HIS A 189 -4.50 -1.99 -2.44
C HIS A 189 -6.00 -2.08 -2.75
N ALA A 190 -6.38 -2.05 -4.02
CA ALA A 190 -7.76 -2.17 -4.47
C ALA A 190 -7.86 -3.10 -5.70
N PRO A 191 -7.68 -4.41 -5.50
CA PRO A 191 -7.83 -5.39 -6.58
C PRO A 191 -9.26 -5.40 -7.13
N LEU A 192 -9.43 -5.75 -8.40
CA LEU A 192 -10.72 -5.69 -9.06
C LEU A 192 -11.60 -6.89 -8.67
N ARG A 193 -12.93 -6.73 -8.74
CA ARG A 193 -13.89 -7.86 -8.66
C ARG A 193 -14.53 -8.21 -10.01
N SER A 194 -14.51 -7.29 -10.97
CA SER A 194 -15.03 -7.56 -12.32
C SER A 194 -14.08 -8.46 -13.11
N VAL A 195 -14.53 -9.69 -13.41
CA VAL A 195 -13.80 -10.64 -14.26
C VAL A 195 -13.43 -10.03 -15.60
N GLU A 196 -14.34 -9.26 -16.21
CA GLU A 196 -14.09 -8.61 -17.49
C GLU A 196 -12.94 -7.59 -17.39
N GLN A 197 -12.96 -6.72 -16.38
CA GLN A 197 -11.89 -5.73 -16.19
C GLN A 197 -10.54 -6.39 -15.88
N ILE A 198 -10.54 -7.48 -15.11
CA ILE A 198 -9.33 -8.26 -14.82
C ILE A 198 -8.77 -8.88 -16.10
N ARG A 199 -9.62 -9.51 -16.92
CA ARG A 199 -9.21 -10.08 -18.22
C ARG A 199 -8.65 -9.02 -19.16
N ARG A 200 -9.27 -7.85 -19.24
CA ARG A 200 -8.75 -6.71 -20.02
C ARG A 200 -7.33 -6.30 -19.61
N ARG A 201 -7.02 -6.32 -18.31
CA ARG A 201 -5.64 -6.09 -17.82
C ARG A 201 -4.70 -7.24 -18.17
N LEU A 202 -5.13 -8.49 -17.94
CA LEU A 202 -4.35 -9.68 -18.26
C LEU A 202 -3.99 -9.76 -19.74
N ASP A 203 -4.89 -9.35 -20.63
CA ASP A 203 -4.67 -9.32 -22.08
C ASP A 203 -3.58 -8.29 -22.44
N ALA A 204 -3.64 -7.08 -21.87
CA ALA A 204 -2.60 -6.06 -22.07
C ALA A 204 -1.22 -6.53 -21.57
N VAL A 205 -1.17 -7.17 -20.39
CA VAL A 205 0.06 -7.75 -19.85
C VAL A 205 0.55 -8.89 -20.76
N GLN A 206 -0.34 -9.76 -21.23
CA GLN A 206 0.01 -10.88 -22.10
C GLN A 206 0.67 -10.42 -23.40
N GLU A 207 0.16 -9.37 -24.03
CA GLU A 207 0.75 -8.83 -25.26
C GLU A 207 2.21 -8.39 -25.05
N LEU A 208 2.51 -7.74 -23.92
CA LEU A 208 3.86 -7.31 -23.54
C LEU A 208 4.76 -8.46 -23.05
N VAL A 209 4.19 -9.52 -22.48
CA VAL A 209 4.93 -10.74 -22.13
C VAL A 209 5.35 -11.48 -23.40
N GLN A 210 4.46 -11.60 -24.38
CA GLN A 210 4.70 -12.35 -25.63
C GLN A 210 5.63 -11.63 -26.61
N SER A 211 5.70 -10.29 -26.56
CA SER A 211 6.53 -9.48 -27.45
C SER A 211 7.64 -8.74 -26.68
N ASP A 212 8.80 -9.38 -26.58
CA ASP A 212 10.00 -8.76 -25.99
C ASP A 212 10.44 -7.46 -26.70
N PRO A 213 10.43 -7.35 -28.05
CA PRO A 213 10.76 -6.10 -28.72
C PRO A 213 9.80 -4.96 -28.39
N LEU A 214 8.49 -5.26 -28.28
CA LEU A 214 7.48 -4.26 -27.89
C LEU A 214 7.72 -3.80 -26.45
N ARG A 215 7.89 -4.75 -25.51
CA ARG A 215 8.13 -4.44 -24.10
C ARG A 215 9.38 -3.58 -23.93
N THR A 216 10.50 -3.96 -24.56
CA THR A 216 11.76 -3.21 -24.48
C THR A 216 11.63 -1.80 -25.08
N ARG A 217 10.96 -1.66 -26.22
CA ARG A 217 10.73 -0.35 -26.86
C ARG A 217 9.86 0.56 -26.00
N VAL A 218 8.75 0.04 -25.46
CA VAL A 218 7.84 0.80 -24.58
C VAL A 218 8.57 1.24 -23.32
N ARG A 219 9.29 0.32 -22.65
CA ARG A 219 10.08 0.62 -21.45
C ARG A 219 11.17 1.67 -21.71
N GLY A 220 11.95 1.56 -22.78
CA GLY A 220 12.98 2.55 -23.11
C GLY A 220 12.46 3.95 -23.45
N ILE A 221 11.18 4.06 -23.85
CA ILE A 221 10.50 5.35 -23.99
C ILE A 221 10.02 5.86 -22.62
N LEU A 222 9.43 5.00 -21.80
CA LEU A 222 8.95 5.34 -20.46
C LEU A 222 10.08 5.85 -19.52
N GLU A 223 11.31 5.36 -19.66
CA GLU A 223 12.48 5.85 -18.90
C GLU A 223 12.75 7.35 -19.04
N ARG A 224 12.27 7.97 -20.13
CA ARG A 224 12.45 9.40 -20.40
C ARG A 224 11.41 10.27 -19.71
N PHE A 225 10.35 9.66 -19.18
CA PHE A 225 9.26 10.39 -18.55
C PHE A 225 9.54 10.69 -17.08
N GLY A 226 9.31 11.93 -16.69
CA GLY A 226 9.21 12.34 -15.29
C GLY A 226 7.78 12.20 -14.75
N ASP A 227 7.50 12.90 -13.64
CA ASP A 227 6.16 12.92 -13.04
C ASP A 227 5.24 13.93 -13.76
N LEU A 228 4.69 13.53 -14.91
CA LEU A 228 3.80 14.37 -15.72
C LEU A 228 2.54 14.80 -14.94
N GLU A 229 2.01 13.91 -14.11
CA GLU A 229 0.81 14.11 -13.31
C GLU A 229 0.99 15.28 -12.33
N ARG A 230 2.06 15.26 -11.52
CA ARG A 230 2.37 16.34 -10.58
C ARG A 230 2.84 17.62 -11.25
N LEU A 231 3.56 17.49 -12.36
CA LEU A 231 3.96 18.65 -13.16
C LEU A 231 2.75 19.42 -13.68
N ASN A 232 1.74 18.72 -14.19
CA ASN A 232 0.49 19.33 -14.65
C ASN A 232 -0.22 20.11 -13.52
N ALA A 233 -0.30 19.55 -12.31
CA ALA A 233 -0.87 20.24 -11.15
C ALA A 233 -0.09 21.51 -10.78
N ARG A 234 1.25 21.49 -10.87
CA ARG A 234 2.08 22.69 -10.62
C ARG A 234 1.92 23.75 -11.69
N VAL A 235 1.73 23.36 -12.95
CA VAL A 235 1.42 24.30 -14.03
C VAL A 235 0.08 24.98 -13.76
N CYS A 236 -0.96 24.20 -13.42
CA CYS A 236 -2.30 24.72 -13.13
C CYS A 236 -2.32 25.67 -11.93
N THR A 237 -1.51 25.39 -10.91
CA THR A 237 -1.41 26.22 -9.69
C THR A 237 -0.42 27.37 -9.81
N GLY A 238 0.22 27.58 -10.96
CA GLY A 238 1.18 28.66 -11.18
C GLY A 238 2.50 28.51 -10.42
N ARG A 239 2.84 27.28 -10.01
CA ARG A 239 4.04 26.95 -9.22
C ARG A 239 5.15 26.25 -10.02
N ALA A 240 4.87 25.85 -11.26
CA ALA A 240 5.89 25.25 -12.13
C ALA A 240 6.99 26.25 -12.45
N ASN A 241 8.25 25.79 -12.36
CA ASN A 241 9.44 26.58 -12.69
C ASN A 241 9.84 26.44 -14.18
N PRO A 242 10.76 27.27 -14.70
CA PRO A 242 11.13 27.24 -16.12
C PRO A 242 11.65 25.88 -16.62
N ARG A 243 12.54 25.23 -15.86
CA ARG A 243 13.10 23.91 -16.21
C ARG A 243 12.03 22.82 -16.28
N GLU A 244 11.06 22.89 -15.39
CA GLU A 244 9.91 22.01 -15.37
C GLU A 244 9.01 22.18 -16.60
N VAL A 245 8.82 23.42 -17.08
CA VAL A 245 8.08 23.65 -18.33
C VAL A 245 8.86 23.14 -19.55
N VAL A 246 10.19 23.24 -19.56
CA VAL A 246 11.02 22.61 -20.61
C VAL A 246 10.91 21.07 -20.54
N ALA A 247 10.92 20.49 -19.35
CA ALA A 247 10.70 19.05 -19.17
C ALA A 247 9.32 18.61 -19.67
N LEU A 248 8.27 19.44 -19.47
CA LEU A 248 6.94 19.19 -20.03
C LEU A 248 6.98 19.09 -21.56
N ARG A 249 7.68 20.03 -22.23
CA ARG A 249 7.85 19.98 -23.70
C ARG A 249 8.45 18.65 -24.13
N GLN A 250 9.52 18.20 -23.47
CA GLN A 250 10.17 16.93 -23.82
C GLN A 250 9.22 15.74 -23.64
N MET A 251 8.50 15.68 -22.52
CA MET A 251 7.49 14.64 -22.28
C MET A 251 6.36 14.65 -23.33
N LEU A 252 5.89 15.83 -23.78
CA LEU A 252 4.89 15.92 -24.84
C LEU A 252 5.40 15.36 -26.18
N VAL A 253 6.68 15.58 -26.51
CA VAL A 253 7.31 14.98 -27.69
C VAL A 253 7.40 13.45 -27.56
N ASP A 254 7.83 12.95 -26.39
CA ASP A 254 7.97 11.51 -26.15
C ASP A 254 6.60 10.78 -26.13
N ILE A 255 5.48 11.48 -25.87
CA ILE A 255 4.12 10.90 -25.99
C ILE A 255 3.83 10.47 -27.43
N ALA A 256 4.29 11.23 -28.43
CA ALA A 256 4.17 10.82 -29.83
C ALA A 256 4.92 9.51 -30.08
N ALA A 257 6.17 9.43 -29.59
CA ALA A 257 6.99 8.23 -29.74
C ALA A 257 6.36 7.00 -29.06
N LEU A 258 5.77 7.18 -27.87
CA LEU A 258 5.08 6.10 -27.18
C LEU A 258 3.83 5.65 -27.94
N ARG A 259 3.02 6.59 -28.43
CA ARG A 259 1.84 6.29 -29.22
C ARG A 259 2.20 5.46 -30.46
N GLU A 260 3.30 5.80 -31.13
CA GLU A 260 3.83 5.04 -32.26
C GLU A 260 4.42 3.68 -31.86
N ALA A 261 5.02 3.56 -30.68
CA ALA A 261 5.49 2.27 -30.17
C ALA A 261 4.34 1.29 -29.94
N VAL A 262 3.16 1.81 -29.58
CA VAL A 262 1.93 1.05 -29.37
C VAL A 262 0.99 1.18 -30.59
N ALA A 263 1.52 1.43 -31.81
CA ALA A 263 0.69 1.76 -32.98
C ALA A 263 -0.22 0.62 -33.46
N ALA A 264 0.23 -0.63 -33.36
CA ALA A 264 -0.53 -1.82 -33.77
C ALA A 264 -0.70 -2.80 -32.60
N PRO A 265 -1.40 -2.40 -31.52
CA PRO A 265 -1.66 -3.31 -30.42
C PRO A 265 -2.69 -4.35 -30.85
N ALA A 266 -2.48 -5.59 -30.44
CA ALA A 266 -3.43 -6.69 -30.67
C ALA A 266 -4.62 -6.62 -29.71
N THR A 267 -4.46 -5.98 -28.54
CA THR A 267 -5.46 -5.99 -27.48
C THR A 267 -6.28 -4.69 -27.39
N PRO A 268 -7.61 -4.78 -27.14
CA PRO A 268 -8.47 -3.59 -27.02
C PRO A 268 -8.02 -2.59 -25.94
N THR A 269 -7.43 -3.08 -24.85
CA THR A 269 -6.93 -2.24 -23.75
C THR A 269 -5.79 -1.35 -24.20
N LEU A 270 -4.79 -1.88 -24.91
CA LEU A 270 -3.68 -1.08 -25.43
C LEU A 270 -4.12 -0.18 -26.58
N VAL A 271 -5.11 -0.59 -27.39
CA VAL A 271 -5.75 0.28 -28.39
C VAL A 271 -6.39 1.51 -27.73
N ASP A 272 -7.23 1.31 -26.73
CA ASP A 272 -7.89 2.40 -26.00
C ASP A 272 -6.87 3.33 -25.32
N LEU A 273 -5.82 2.78 -24.71
CA LEU A 273 -4.76 3.59 -24.12
C LEU A 273 -3.96 4.38 -25.15
N ARG A 274 -3.63 3.79 -26.31
CA ARG A 274 -2.99 4.48 -27.44
C ARG A 274 -3.85 5.64 -27.94
N ASP A 275 -5.16 5.42 -28.07
CA ASP A 275 -6.07 6.43 -28.62
C ASP A 275 -6.30 7.60 -27.64
N ARG A 276 -6.12 7.35 -26.35
CA ARG A 276 -6.10 8.40 -25.31
C ARG A 276 -4.82 9.23 -25.30
N LEU A 277 -3.70 8.74 -25.85
CA LEU A 277 -2.44 9.49 -25.91
C LEU A 277 -2.54 10.63 -26.95
N GLN A 278 -2.51 11.86 -26.45
CA GLN A 278 -2.59 13.09 -27.20
C GLN A 278 -1.23 13.82 -27.18
N PRO A 279 -0.44 13.82 -28.27
CA PRO A 279 0.90 14.43 -28.27
C PRO A 279 0.97 15.95 -28.10
N LEU A 280 -0.15 16.67 -28.30
CA LEU A 280 -0.25 18.13 -28.14
C LEU A 280 0.91 18.93 -28.77
N PRO A 281 1.23 18.74 -30.07
CA PRO A 281 2.42 19.34 -30.70
C PRO A 281 2.42 20.88 -30.62
N GLY A 282 1.25 21.53 -30.69
CA GLY A 282 1.14 22.98 -30.56
C GLY A 282 1.57 23.51 -29.19
N VAL A 283 1.38 22.74 -28.11
CA VAL A 283 1.86 23.12 -26.77
C VAL A 283 3.37 22.95 -26.68
N ALA A 284 3.91 21.86 -27.23
CA ALA A 284 5.36 21.62 -27.27
C ALA A 284 6.09 22.70 -28.10
N GLU A 285 5.51 23.11 -29.23
CA GLU A 285 6.03 24.20 -30.07
C GLU A 285 5.92 25.56 -29.38
N LEU A 286 4.80 25.85 -28.70
CA LEU A 286 4.66 27.07 -27.91
C LEU A 286 5.74 27.17 -26.84
N ILE A 287 6.00 26.11 -26.07
CA ILE A 287 7.08 26.09 -25.08
C ILE A 287 8.44 26.26 -25.77
N GLY A 288 8.64 25.55 -26.89
CA GLY A 288 9.88 25.58 -27.66
C GLY A 288 10.17 26.94 -28.30
N THR A 289 9.17 27.76 -28.59
CA THR A 289 9.36 29.12 -29.11
C THR A 289 9.46 30.17 -28.00
N ALA A 290 8.86 29.90 -26.84
CA ALA A 290 8.79 30.85 -25.74
C ALA A 290 9.94 30.78 -24.73
N ILE A 291 10.46 29.59 -24.42
CA ILE A 291 11.47 29.40 -23.36
C ILE A 291 12.84 29.08 -23.97
N ALA A 292 13.92 29.58 -23.38
CA ALA A 292 15.28 29.16 -23.73
C ALA A 292 15.50 27.64 -23.54
N ASP A 293 16.44 27.03 -24.26
CA ASP A 293 16.65 25.57 -24.14
C ASP A 293 17.27 25.16 -22.78
N ASP A 294 18.07 26.04 -22.17
CA ASP A 294 18.63 25.86 -20.81
C ASP A 294 18.26 27.07 -19.92
N PRO A 295 17.01 27.15 -19.41
CA PRO A 295 16.59 28.25 -18.57
C PRO A 295 17.10 28.06 -17.13
N PRO A 296 17.28 29.16 -16.38
CA PRO A 296 17.59 29.07 -14.95
C PRO A 296 16.47 28.37 -14.17
N ALA A 297 16.81 27.88 -12.98
CA ALA A 297 15.85 27.22 -12.11
C ALA A 297 14.83 28.20 -11.51
N SER A 298 15.27 29.43 -11.21
CA SER A 298 14.42 30.49 -10.70
C SER A 298 14.09 31.50 -11.79
N LEU A 299 12.84 31.96 -11.80
CA LEU A 299 12.41 33.07 -12.66
C LEU A 299 13.11 34.39 -12.26
N ALA A 300 13.52 34.52 -10.98
CA ALA A 300 14.21 35.69 -10.47
C ALA A 300 15.59 35.92 -11.10
N ASP A 301 16.21 34.86 -11.65
CA ASP A 301 17.54 34.93 -12.26
C ASP A 301 17.51 35.51 -13.68
N GLY A 302 16.31 35.63 -14.29
CA GLY A 302 16.10 36.17 -15.64
C GLY A 302 16.68 35.31 -16.77
N GLY A 303 16.37 35.65 -18.02
CA GLY A 303 16.85 34.89 -19.19
C GLY A 303 16.05 33.62 -19.45
N VAL A 304 14.81 33.55 -18.93
CA VAL A 304 13.90 32.42 -19.15
C VAL A 304 13.30 32.46 -20.56
N ILE A 305 12.88 33.64 -21.00
CA ILE A 305 12.17 33.82 -22.27
C ILE A 305 13.15 33.85 -23.44
N ARG A 306 12.85 33.12 -24.51
CA ARG A 306 13.68 33.05 -25.72
C ARG A 306 13.73 34.40 -26.44
N ALA A 307 14.89 34.74 -27.01
CA ALA A 307 15.00 35.90 -27.90
C ALA A 307 14.09 35.72 -29.13
N GLY A 308 13.43 36.79 -29.56
CA GLY A 308 12.44 36.77 -30.65
C GLY A 308 11.01 36.46 -30.22
N PHE A 309 10.76 36.07 -28.97
CA PHE A 309 9.40 35.81 -28.47
C PHE A 309 8.63 37.11 -28.17
N SER A 310 9.31 38.14 -27.66
CA SER A 310 8.73 39.45 -27.37
C SER A 310 9.65 40.56 -27.86
N ALA A 311 9.16 41.38 -28.78
CA ALA A 311 9.89 42.51 -29.33
C ALA A 311 10.28 43.54 -28.25
N ASP A 312 9.40 43.75 -27.27
CA ASP A 312 9.62 44.66 -26.15
C ASP A 312 10.73 44.15 -25.23
N LEU A 313 10.72 42.85 -24.92
CA LEU A 313 11.78 42.23 -24.13
C LEU A 313 13.12 42.29 -24.85
N ASP A 314 13.14 42.05 -26.17
CA ASP A 314 14.35 42.14 -26.98
C ASP A 314 14.86 43.58 -27.11
N GLN A 315 13.98 44.58 -27.09
CA GLN A 315 14.37 45.99 -27.03
C GLN A 315 15.03 46.32 -25.68
N LEU A 316 14.44 45.88 -24.56
CA LEU A 316 15.03 46.09 -23.23
C LEU A 316 16.38 45.38 -23.09
N ARG A 317 16.53 44.15 -23.62
CA ARG A 317 17.80 43.42 -23.68
C ARG A 317 18.87 44.19 -24.46
N ARG A 318 18.50 44.82 -25.59
CA ARG A 318 19.41 45.67 -26.36
C ARG A 318 19.85 46.91 -25.57
N ILE A 319 18.95 47.52 -24.80
CA ILE A 319 19.29 48.66 -23.92
C ILE A 319 20.27 48.23 -22.82
N ALA A 320 20.00 47.13 -22.13
CA ALA A 320 20.88 46.62 -21.07
C ALA A 320 22.27 46.20 -21.60
N THR A 321 22.30 45.51 -22.74
CA THR A 321 23.57 45.08 -23.38
C THR A 321 24.36 46.27 -23.92
N GLY A 322 23.68 47.25 -24.55
CA GLY A 322 24.29 48.50 -25.00
C GLY A 322 24.89 49.29 -23.83
N GLY A 323 24.20 49.36 -22.70
CA GLY A 323 24.71 49.98 -21.47
C GLY A 323 25.97 49.28 -20.93
N LYS A 324 26.01 47.95 -20.90
CA LYS A 324 27.21 47.19 -20.49
C LYS A 324 28.39 47.41 -21.43
N THR A 325 28.12 47.51 -22.73
CA THR A 325 29.15 47.81 -23.74
C THR A 325 29.71 49.21 -23.52
N TRP A 326 28.84 50.19 -23.27
CA TRP A 326 29.24 51.55 -22.93
C TRP A 326 30.08 51.61 -21.65
N ILE A 327 29.75 50.82 -20.61
CA ILE A 327 30.57 50.73 -19.39
C ILE A 327 31.97 50.18 -19.68
N ALA A 328 32.09 49.19 -20.56
CA ALA A 328 33.38 48.65 -20.97
C ALA A 328 34.22 49.71 -21.73
N ASP A 329 33.57 50.49 -22.61
CA ASP A 329 34.20 51.59 -23.32
C ASP A 329 34.58 52.75 -22.39
N LEU A 330 33.76 53.06 -21.38
CA LEU A 330 34.08 54.04 -20.33
C LEU A 330 35.34 53.63 -19.58
N GLN A 331 35.47 52.36 -19.18
CA GLN A 331 36.68 51.87 -18.51
C GLN A 331 37.93 52.09 -19.36
N ARG A 332 37.87 51.78 -20.67
CA ARG A 332 39.01 51.99 -21.59
C ARG A 332 39.34 53.47 -21.72
N THR A 333 38.33 54.29 -21.97
CA THR A 333 38.49 55.73 -22.19
C THR A 333 39.04 56.43 -20.94
N GLU A 334 38.55 56.07 -19.76
CA GLU A 334 39.03 56.65 -18.50
C GLU A 334 40.45 56.18 -18.14
N ARG A 335 40.84 54.94 -18.47
CA ARG A 335 42.23 54.48 -18.33
C ARG A 335 43.20 55.29 -19.19
N GLU A 336 42.83 55.51 -20.45
CA GLU A 336 43.64 56.29 -21.40
C GLU A 336 43.72 57.76 -20.99
N ARG A 337 42.58 58.36 -20.59
CA ARG A 337 42.48 59.78 -20.20
C ARG A 337 43.24 60.11 -18.92
N THR A 338 43.19 59.23 -17.91
CA THR A 338 43.80 59.47 -16.59
C THR A 338 45.23 58.91 -16.49
N GLY A 339 45.63 58.04 -17.42
CA GLY A 339 46.90 57.31 -17.36
C GLY A 339 46.97 56.29 -16.21
N ILE A 340 45.83 55.90 -15.64
CA ILE A 340 45.74 54.94 -14.52
C ILE A 340 45.41 53.55 -15.09
N SER A 341 46.44 52.75 -15.35
CA SER A 341 46.26 51.39 -15.92
C SER A 341 45.49 50.44 -15.00
N SER A 342 45.50 50.68 -13.69
CA SER A 342 44.80 49.86 -12.69
C SER A 342 43.30 50.17 -12.54
N LEU A 343 42.78 51.21 -13.18
CA LEU A 343 41.38 51.65 -13.05
C LEU A 343 40.43 50.54 -13.51
N LYS A 344 39.43 50.19 -12.70
CA LYS A 344 38.42 49.18 -13.05
C LYS A 344 37.02 49.70 -12.79
N VAL A 345 36.10 49.43 -13.69
CA VAL A 345 34.68 49.67 -13.43
C VAL A 345 34.09 48.36 -12.88
N GLY A 346 33.57 48.41 -11.65
CA GLY A 346 32.98 47.27 -10.97
C GLY A 346 31.51 47.52 -10.62
N PHE A 347 30.82 46.46 -10.20
CA PHE A 347 29.44 46.52 -9.71
C PHE A 347 29.37 45.95 -8.30
N ASN A 348 28.54 46.53 -7.44
CA ASN A 348 28.22 46.04 -6.10
C ASN A 348 26.71 46.13 -5.88
N SER A 349 26.11 45.11 -5.27
CA SER A 349 24.66 45.04 -5.02
C SER A 349 24.11 46.13 -4.09
N VAL A 350 24.95 46.77 -3.26
CA VAL A 350 24.55 47.82 -2.31
C VAL A 350 24.78 49.23 -2.88
N PHE A 351 25.87 49.44 -3.62
CA PHE A 351 26.29 50.77 -4.07
C PHE A 351 26.27 50.96 -5.59
N GLY A 352 25.88 49.93 -6.34
CA GLY A 352 25.77 49.96 -7.80
C GLY A 352 27.11 49.95 -8.52
N TYR A 353 27.16 50.57 -9.70
CA TYR A 353 28.40 50.68 -10.47
C TYR A 353 29.37 51.71 -9.85
N TYR A 354 30.67 51.42 -9.93
CA TYR A 354 31.71 52.30 -9.42
C TYR A 354 33.00 52.19 -10.24
N ILE A 355 33.82 53.24 -10.17
CA ILE A 355 35.18 53.27 -10.70
C ILE A 355 36.13 53.07 -9.52
N GLU A 356 36.88 51.98 -9.54
CA GLU A 356 37.88 51.63 -8.52
C GLU A 356 39.28 52.07 -8.97
N VAL A 357 39.95 52.83 -8.11
CA VAL A 357 41.30 53.36 -8.32
C VAL A 357 42.16 53.00 -7.11
N THR A 358 43.39 52.52 -7.35
CA THR A 358 44.33 52.17 -6.27
C THR A 358 44.86 53.42 -5.57
N HIS A 359 45.15 53.34 -4.26
CA HIS A 359 45.67 54.48 -3.47
C HIS A 359 46.95 55.13 -4.04
N THR A 360 47.72 54.38 -4.83
CA THR A 360 48.91 54.87 -5.53
C THR A 360 48.63 55.94 -6.60
N HIS A 361 47.37 56.10 -7.02
CA HIS A 361 46.99 57.01 -8.09
C HIS A 361 45.98 58.08 -7.64
N THR A 362 45.80 58.28 -6.33
CA THR A 362 44.81 59.21 -5.76
C THR A 362 45.00 60.65 -6.23
N GLU A 363 46.25 61.08 -6.48
CA GLU A 363 46.55 62.43 -6.98
C GLU A 363 46.17 62.65 -8.45
N LYS A 364 45.98 61.56 -9.22
CA LYS A 364 45.60 61.62 -10.65
C LYS A 364 44.09 61.60 -10.86
N ILE A 365 43.31 61.65 -9.78
CA ILE A 365 41.87 61.52 -9.83
C ILE A 365 41.23 62.83 -10.30
N PRO A 366 40.42 62.79 -11.37
CA PRO A 366 39.74 63.98 -11.87
C PRO A 366 38.75 64.58 -10.85
N PRO A 367 38.54 65.91 -10.84
CA PRO A 367 37.63 66.57 -9.89
C PRO A 367 36.14 66.22 -10.10
N ASN A 368 35.76 65.66 -11.25
CA ASN A 368 34.39 65.22 -11.53
C ASN A 368 34.05 63.83 -10.95
N TYR A 369 35.00 63.17 -10.27
CA TYR A 369 34.79 61.89 -9.60
C TYR A 369 34.25 62.11 -8.19
N VAL A 370 33.03 61.64 -7.92
CA VAL A 370 32.42 61.72 -6.59
C VAL A 370 32.72 60.44 -5.83
N ARG A 371 33.42 60.54 -4.69
CA ARG A 371 33.80 59.37 -3.88
C ARG A 371 32.57 58.70 -3.26
N LYS A 372 32.42 57.38 -3.46
CA LYS A 372 31.35 56.56 -2.84
C LYS A 372 31.85 55.75 -1.64
N GLN A 373 33.04 55.14 -1.73
CA GLN A 373 33.52 54.20 -0.71
C GLN A 373 35.05 54.17 -0.68
N THR A 374 35.64 54.09 0.51
CA THR A 374 37.08 53.88 0.69
C THR A 374 37.32 52.44 1.15
N LEU A 375 38.24 51.74 0.49
CA LEU A 375 38.71 50.39 0.85
C LEU A 375 40.15 50.45 1.36
N THR A 376 40.62 49.35 1.93
CA THR A 376 41.98 49.21 2.49
C THR A 376 43.07 49.54 1.47
N ASN A 377 42.89 49.18 0.18
CA ASN A 377 43.91 49.35 -0.87
C ASN A 377 43.44 50.17 -2.09
N ALA A 378 42.20 50.68 -2.09
CA ALA A 378 41.61 51.39 -3.21
C ALA A 378 40.51 52.36 -2.77
N GLU A 379 40.15 53.30 -3.64
CA GLU A 379 38.98 54.16 -3.49
C GLU A 379 38.01 53.94 -4.65
N ARG A 380 36.70 54.01 -4.35
CA ARG A 380 35.61 53.82 -5.31
C ARG A 380 34.88 55.14 -5.54
N TYR A 381 34.67 55.48 -6.80
CA TYR A 381 34.06 56.72 -7.25
C TYR A 381 32.89 56.48 -8.20
N ILE A 382 32.07 57.51 -8.39
CA ILE A 382 31.03 57.55 -9.42
C ILE A 382 31.13 58.88 -10.18
N THR A 383 30.83 58.85 -11.48
CA THR A 383 30.68 60.06 -12.30
C THR A 383 29.20 60.28 -12.63
N PRO A 384 28.77 61.52 -12.93
CA PRO A 384 27.40 61.79 -13.38
C PRO A 384 26.98 60.92 -14.57
N GLU A 385 27.88 60.74 -15.54
CA GLU A 385 27.66 59.91 -16.73
C GLU A 385 27.48 58.43 -16.37
N LEU A 386 28.32 57.89 -15.48
CA LEU A 386 28.20 56.51 -15.02
C LEU A 386 26.88 56.29 -14.27
N LYS A 387 26.43 57.29 -13.48
CA LYS A 387 25.16 57.23 -12.76
C LYS A 387 23.96 57.21 -13.72
N GLU A 388 23.96 58.03 -14.77
CA GLU A 388 22.87 58.01 -15.76
C GLU A 388 22.75 56.67 -16.49
N TYR A 389 23.88 56.03 -16.83
CA TYR A 389 23.87 54.71 -17.46
C TYR A 389 23.54 53.60 -16.46
N GLU A 390 23.98 53.71 -15.21
CA GLU A 390 23.56 52.83 -14.11
C GLU A 390 22.03 52.83 -13.97
N ASP A 391 21.40 54.00 -13.86
CA ASP A 391 19.95 54.13 -13.73
C ASP A 391 19.22 53.54 -14.96
N LYS A 392 19.73 53.77 -16.17
CA LYS A 392 19.17 53.19 -17.41
C LYS A 392 19.27 51.66 -17.45
N ILE A 393 20.41 51.09 -17.03
CA ILE A 393 20.62 49.64 -17.01
C ILE A 393 19.74 48.99 -15.96
N LEU A 394 19.74 49.50 -14.72
CA LEU A 394 18.94 48.96 -13.63
C LEU A 394 17.45 49.00 -13.95
N HIS A 395 16.95 50.13 -14.47
CA HIS A 395 15.55 50.25 -14.88
C HIS A 395 15.17 49.31 -16.04
N ALA A 396 16.10 49.08 -16.96
CA ALA A 396 15.90 48.10 -18.02
C ALA A 396 15.88 46.67 -17.46
N GLU A 397 16.80 46.30 -16.57
CA GLU A 397 16.86 44.98 -15.93
C GLU A 397 15.63 44.70 -15.06
N GLU A 398 15.14 45.67 -14.29
CA GLU A 398 13.89 45.56 -13.51
C GLU A 398 12.67 45.34 -14.41
N ARG A 399 12.55 46.14 -15.48
CA ARG A 399 11.45 45.97 -16.46
C ARG A 399 11.54 44.65 -17.21
N MET A 400 12.74 44.19 -17.55
CA MET A 400 12.95 42.89 -18.15
C MET A 400 12.43 41.78 -17.24
N LEU A 401 12.80 41.81 -15.96
CA LEU A 401 12.37 40.79 -15.00
C LEU A 401 10.84 40.80 -14.81
N ALA A 402 10.23 41.99 -14.70
CA ALA A 402 8.78 42.13 -14.60
C ALA A 402 8.07 41.57 -15.85
N LEU A 403 8.54 41.94 -17.04
CA LEU A 403 7.96 41.47 -18.30
C LEU A 403 8.18 39.97 -18.53
N GLU A 404 9.37 39.43 -18.21
CA GLU A 404 9.60 37.98 -18.26
C GLU A 404 8.67 37.24 -17.30
N THR A 405 8.41 37.80 -16.12
CA THR A 405 7.48 37.23 -15.14
C THR A 405 6.06 37.19 -15.67
N GLU A 406 5.60 38.27 -16.29
CA GLU A 406 4.30 38.35 -16.94
C GLU A 406 4.16 37.36 -18.09
N LEU A 407 5.13 37.35 -19.02
CA LEU A 407 5.15 36.46 -20.18
C LEU A 407 5.16 34.99 -19.76
N PHE A 408 5.98 34.63 -18.76
CA PHE A 408 6.03 33.27 -18.23
C PHE A 408 4.74 32.88 -17.48
N GLY A 409 4.12 33.82 -16.77
CA GLY A 409 2.78 33.65 -16.19
C GLY A 409 1.72 33.36 -17.26
N GLY A 410 1.67 34.18 -18.31
CA GLY A 410 0.76 34.00 -19.44
C GLY A 410 0.98 32.68 -20.18
N LEU A 411 2.24 32.27 -20.38
CA LEU A 411 2.57 30.97 -20.96
C LEU A 411 2.02 29.81 -20.12
N ARG A 412 2.19 29.84 -18.80
CA ARG A 412 1.66 28.80 -17.90
C ARG A 412 0.14 28.72 -17.97
N MET A 413 -0.55 29.85 -18.05
CA MET A 413 -2.01 29.88 -18.22
C MET A 413 -2.45 29.22 -19.53
N ARG A 414 -1.77 29.51 -20.65
CA ARG A 414 -2.05 28.88 -21.94
C ARG A 414 -1.78 27.36 -21.93
N ILE A 415 -0.76 26.91 -21.21
CA ILE A 415 -0.51 25.46 -21.03
C ILE A 415 -1.63 24.84 -20.18
N ALA A 416 -2.06 25.51 -19.12
CA ALA A 416 -3.12 25.03 -18.21
C ALA A 416 -4.48 24.87 -18.90
N GLU A 417 -4.75 25.56 -20.01
CA GLU A 417 -5.93 25.33 -20.86
C GLU A 417 -5.98 23.87 -21.39
N HIS A 418 -4.82 23.23 -21.57
CA HIS A 418 -4.68 21.85 -22.03
C HIS A 418 -4.52 20.84 -20.88
N ALA A 419 -4.76 21.24 -19.62
CA ALA A 419 -4.51 20.39 -18.45
C ALA A 419 -5.23 19.04 -18.48
N GLU A 420 -6.43 18.95 -19.07
CA GLU A 420 -7.18 17.69 -19.19
C GLU A 420 -6.51 16.70 -20.15
N ALA A 421 -6.04 17.18 -21.29
CA ALA A 421 -5.32 16.33 -22.23
C ALA A 421 -4.01 15.83 -21.61
N ILE A 422 -3.29 16.70 -20.89
CA ILE A 422 -2.07 16.32 -20.15
C ILE A 422 -2.37 15.29 -19.04
N GLN A 423 -3.46 15.46 -18.29
CA GLN A 423 -3.88 14.52 -17.25
C GLN A 423 -4.32 13.16 -17.83
N THR A 424 -5.00 13.19 -18.98
CA THR A 424 -5.38 12.00 -19.75
C THR A 424 -4.14 11.23 -20.20
N ASN A 425 -3.14 11.95 -20.74
CA ASN A 425 -1.84 11.37 -21.07
C ASN A 425 -1.17 10.74 -19.85
N ALA A 426 -1.08 11.47 -18.72
CA ALA A 426 -0.45 10.96 -17.51
C ALA A 426 -1.11 9.68 -17.00
N SER A 427 -2.46 9.61 -17.06
CA SER A 427 -3.22 8.42 -16.67
C SER A 427 -2.98 7.24 -17.62
N ALA A 428 -2.96 7.49 -18.93
CA ALA A 428 -2.69 6.45 -19.92
C ALA A 428 -1.25 5.94 -19.83
N LEU A 429 -0.28 6.84 -19.69
CA LEU A 429 1.14 6.55 -19.46
C LEU A 429 1.32 5.67 -18.22
N ALA A 430 0.72 6.05 -17.10
CA ALA A 430 0.80 5.29 -15.85
C ALA A 430 0.24 3.87 -16.01
N ALA A 431 -0.88 3.71 -16.74
CA ALA A 431 -1.45 2.39 -17.00
C ALA A 431 -0.55 1.51 -17.89
N ILE A 432 0.02 2.08 -18.96
CA ILE A 432 0.96 1.40 -19.84
C ILE A 432 2.21 0.97 -19.05
N ASP A 433 2.74 1.86 -18.20
CA ASP A 433 3.90 1.58 -17.34
C ASP A 433 3.61 0.45 -16.34
N CYS A 434 2.43 0.44 -15.70
CA CYS A 434 2.00 -0.68 -14.86
C CYS A 434 1.95 -2.01 -15.63
N PHE A 435 1.37 -2.03 -16.84
CA PHE A 435 1.34 -3.26 -17.64
C PHE A 435 2.74 -3.71 -18.07
N ALA A 436 3.61 -2.78 -18.46
CA ALA A 436 5.00 -3.07 -18.78
C ALA A 436 5.79 -3.59 -17.57
N SER A 437 5.51 -3.07 -16.37
CA SER A 437 6.09 -3.53 -15.11
C SER A 437 5.63 -4.95 -14.77
N LEU A 438 4.32 -5.23 -14.83
CA LEU A 438 3.76 -6.55 -14.57
C LEU A 438 4.24 -7.59 -15.59
N ALA A 439 4.38 -7.20 -16.87
CA ALA A 439 4.94 -8.06 -17.91
C ALA A 439 6.42 -8.37 -17.67
N GLU A 440 7.21 -7.35 -17.28
CA GLU A 440 8.61 -7.53 -16.94
C GLU A 440 8.78 -8.47 -15.74
N ALA A 441 7.98 -8.28 -14.69
CA ALA A 441 7.94 -9.20 -13.56
C ALA A 441 7.57 -10.62 -14.02
N ALA A 442 6.52 -10.77 -14.82
CA ALA A 442 6.09 -12.08 -15.28
C ALA A 442 7.19 -12.85 -16.04
N VAL A 443 7.93 -12.18 -16.93
CA VAL A 443 9.05 -12.77 -17.67
C VAL A 443 10.22 -13.08 -16.74
N ARG A 444 10.63 -12.11 -15.91
CA ARG A 444 11.78 -12.24 -15.02
C ARG A 444 11.62 -13.31 -13.95
N HIS A 445 10.39 -13.56 -13.51
CA HIS A 445 10.06 -14.49 -12.43
C HIS A 445 9.41 -15.80 -12.91
N GLY A 446 9.18 -15.95 -14.22
CA GLY A 446 8.52 -17.12 -14.80
C GLY A 446 7.10 -17.31 -14.23
N TYR A 447 6.29 -16.25 -14.25
CA TYR A 447 4.90 -16.30 -13.79
C TYR A 447 3.99 -16.77 -14.93
N ALA A 448 2.86 -17.38 -14.58
CA ALA A 448 1.88 -17.86 -15.53
C ALA A 448 0.64 -16.96 -15.57
N ARG A 449 -0.01 -16.87 -16.73
CA ARG A 449 -1.30 -16.17 -16.88
C ARG A 449 -2.38 -16.97 -16.13
N PRO A 450 -3.06 -16.42 -15.11
CA PRO A 450 -4.18 -17.10 -14.47
C PRO A 450 -5.42 -17.08 -15.38
N ASP A 451 -6.28 -18.10 -15.25
CA ASP A 451 -7.68 -18.03 -15.66
C ASP A 451 -8.52 -17.47 -14.51
N VAL A 452 -9.06 -16.27 -14.68
CA VAL A 452 -9.95 -15.64 -13.69
C VAL A 452 -11.39 -15.78 -14.15
N ASN A 453 -12.26 -16.25 -13.26
CA ASN A 453 -13.65 -16.61 -13.57
C ASN A 453 -14.62 -16.37 -12.39
N ASP A 454 -15.93 -16.49 -12.65
CA ASP A 454 -16.99 -16.28 -11.65
C ASP A 454 -17.29 -17.51 -10.77
N SER A 455 -16.49 -18.57 -10.85
CA SER A 455 -16.66 -19.75 -9.99
C SER A 455 -16.18 -19.48 -8.57
N THR A 456 -16.36 -20.45 -7.67
CA THR A 456 -15.73 -20.46 -6.34
C THR A 456 -14.45 -21.30 -6.31
N VAL A 457 -13.97 -21.80 -7.45
CA VAL A 457 -12.82 -22.70 -7.51
C VAL A 457 -11.52 -21.91 -7.44
N LEU A 458 -10.63 -22.30 -6.53
CA LEU A 458 -9.22 -21.95 -6.54
C LEU A 458 -8.43 -23.22 -6.84
N ASP A 459 -7.83 -23.30 -8.02
CA ASP A 459 -6.92 -24.39 -8.40
C ASP A 459 -5.59 -23.76 -8.82
N ILE A 460 -4.55 -23.98 -8.01
CA ILE A 460 -3.20 -23.47 -8.22
C ILE A 460 -2.27 -24.66 -8.35
N ARG A 461 -1.51 -24.73 -9.44
CA ARG A 461 -0.52 -25.77 -9.71
C ARG A 461 0.86 -25.22 -9.54
N GLN A 462 1.66 -25.88 -8.70
CA GLN A 462 3.04 -25.49 -8.41
C GLN A 462 3.14 -24.02 -7.98
N GLY A 463 2.24 -23.59 -7.09
CA GLY A 463 2.20 -22.24 -6.54
C GLY A 463 3.42 -21.94 -5.67
N ARG A 464 3.94 -20.73 -5.78
CA ARG A 464 5.12 -20.24 -5.06
C ARG A 464 4.78 -18.94 -4.35
N HIS A 465 5.46 -18.67 -3.24
CA HIS A 465 5.33 -17.38 -2.57
C HIS A 465 6.19 -16.33 -3.30
N PRO A 466 5.61 -15.26 -3.89
CA PRO A 466 6.31 -14.34 -4.79
C PRO A 466 7.47 -13.58 -4.12
N VAL A 467 7.36 -13.33 -2.81
CA VAL A 467 8.41 -12.67 -2.03
C VAL A 467 9.46 -13.66 -1.51
N ILE A 468 9.05 -14.69 -0.77
CA ILE A 468 9.98 -15.65 -0.14
C ILE A 468 10.87 -16.33 -1.19
N GLU A 469 10.36 -16.67 -2.38
CA GLU A 469 11.17 -17.26 -3.45
C GLU A 469 12.37 -16.39 -3.87
N ARG A 470 12.33 -15.09 -3.56
CA ARG A 470 13.40 -14.12 -3.85
C ARG A 470 14.32 -13.82 -2.67
N LEU A 471 13.89 -14.13 -1.45
CA LEU A 471 14.66 -13.90 -0.24
C LEU A 471 15.49 -15.12 0.17
N LEU A 472 15.30 -16.27 -0.48
CA LEU A 472 16.07 -17.48 -0.21
C LEU A 472 17.57 -17.27 -0.51
N PRO A 473 18.48 -17.90 0.28
CA PRO A 473 19.91 -17.85 0.03
C PRO A 473 20.31 -18.34 -1.36
N PRO A 474 21.44 -17.85 -1.93
CA PRO A 474 21.95 -18.37 -3.20
C PRO A 474 22.17 -19.88 -3.17
N GLY A 475 21.56 -20.60 -4.11
CA GLY A 475 21.64 -22.06 -4.21
C GLY A 475 20.43 -22.79 -3.62
N GLU A 476 19.58 -22.12 -2.85
CA GLU A 476 18.30 -22.68 -2.39
C GLU A 476 17.16 -22.36 -3.36
N GLN A 477 16.24 -23.29 -3.54
CA GLN A 477 15.07 -23.13 -4.39
C GLN A 477 13.79 -23.23 -3.55
N TYR A 478 12.83 -22.36 -3.86
CA TYR A 478 11.51 -22.43 -3.24
C TYR A 478 10.78 -23.69 -3.71
N ILE A 479 10.19 -24.43 -2.78
CA ILE A 479 9.46 -25.67 -3.09
C ILE A 479 8.01 -25.32 -3.45
N PRO A 480 7.60 -25.49 -4.72
CA PRO A 480 6.25 -25.15 -5.16
C PRO A 480 5.22 -26.15 -4.64
N ASN A 481 4.00 -25.67 -4.39
CA ASN A 481 2.91 -26.50 -3.85
C ASN A 481 1.60 -26.30 -4.62
N ASP A 482 0.86 -27.39 -4.80
CA ASP A 482 -0.48 -27.35 -5.37
C ASP A 482 -1.50 -26.92 -4.30
N LEU A 483 -2.54 -26.20 -4.70
CA LEU A 483 -3.69 -25.85 -3.86
C LEU A 483 -4.98 -26.07 -4.64
N ARG A 484 -5.93 -26.78 -4.04
CA ARG A 484 -7.30 -26.85 -4.56
C ARG A 484 -8.32 -26.60 -3.45
N LEU A 485 -9.15 -25.58 -3.66
CA LEU A 485 -10.24 -25.16 -2.79
C LEU A 485 -11.48 -24.85 -3.62
N ASP A 486 -12.65 -25.25 -3.15
CA ASP A 486 -13.94 -24.88 -3.73
C ASP A 486 -15.06 -25.05 -2.68
N THR A 487 -16.22 -24.46 -2.90
CA THR A 487 -17.31 -24.49 -1.91
C THR A 487 -18.14 -25.79 -1.90
N ALA A 488 -17.81 -26.76 -2.77
CA ALA A 488 -18.59 -27.98 -2.98
C ALA A 488 -17.92 -29.24 -2.42
N ALA A 489 -16.60 -29.39 -2.56
CA ALA A 489 -15.85 -30.61 -2.28
C ALA A 489 -14.67 -30.42 -1.32
N ALA A 490 -14.03 -29.24 -1.34
CA ALA A 490 -12.88 -28.92 -0.49
C ALA A 490 -12.95 -27.44 -0.08
N GLN A 491 -13.86 -27.13 0.84
CA GLN A 491 -14.11 -25.75 1.29
C GLN A 491 -13.10 -25.33 2.37
N VAL A 492 -12.77 -26.23 3.28
CA VAL A 492 -11.82 -25.98 4.37
C VAL A 492 -10.66 -26.97 4.25
N LEU A 493 -9.44 -26.46 4.20
CA LEU A 493 -8.24 -27.29 4.36
C LEU A 493 -7.67 -27.09 5.77
N ILE A 494 -7.66 -28.17 6.55
CA ILE A 494 -6.92 -28.22 7.82
C ILE A 494 -5.49 -28.61 7.50
N ILE A 495 -4.56 -27.70 7.79
CA ILE A 495 -3.14 -27.83 7.48
C ILE A 495 -2.39 -28.12 8.78
N THR A 496 -1.87 -29.34 8.89
CA THR A 496 -1.07 -29.78 10.04
C THR A 496 0.40 -29.96 9.69
N GLY A 497 1.25 -29.90 10.71
CA GLY A 497 2.69 -30.10 10.56
C GLY A 497 3.48 -29.30 11.59
N PRO A 498 4.77 -29.60 11.77
CA PRO A 498 5.60 -28.94 12.78
C PRO A 498 5.77 -27.44 12.51
N ASN A 499 6.19 -26.70 13.54
CA ASN A 499 6.58 -25.30 13.38
C ASN A 499 7.78 -25.20 12.43
N MET A 500 7.88 -24.09 11.69
CA MET A 500 8.89 -23.87 10.65
C MET A 500 8.77 -24.77 9.40
N SER A 501 7.76 -25.64 9.31
CA SER A 501 7.56 -26.48 8.12
C SER A 501 7.08 -25.68 6.89
N GLY A 502 6.63 -24.43 7.05
CA GLY A 502 6.18 -23.59 5.95
C GLY A 502 4.66 -23.42 5.85
N LYS A 503 3.89 -23.83 6.86
CA LYS A 503 2.42 -23.64 6.91
C LYS A 503 2.00 -22.18 6.63
N SER A 504 2.53 -21.22 7.39
CA SER A 504 2.21 -19.79 7.21
C SER A 504 2.60 -19.27 5.82
N SER A 505 3.71 -19.75 5.26
CA SER A 505 4.13 -19.43 3.89
C SER A 505 3.14 -19.96 2.86
N TYR A 506 2.61 -21.17 3.07
CA TYR A 506 1.60 -21.80 2.23
C TYR A 506 0.25 -21.07 2.27
N LEU A 507 -0.15 -20.53 3.43
CA LEU A 507 -1.34 -19.68 3.54
C LEU A 507 -1.14 -18.36 2.80
N ARG A 508 -0.05 -17.65 3.12
CA ARG A 508 0.21 -16.33 2.54
C ARG A 508 0.40 -16.38 1.03
N GLN A 509 1.03 -17.42 0.47
CA GLN A 509 1.13 -17.57 -0.99
C GLN A 509 -0.24 -17.66 -1.65
N ALA A 510 -1.22 -18.34 -1.04
CA ALA A 510 -2.55 -18.48 -1.62
C ALA A 510 -3.25 -17.11 -1.71
N GLY A 511 -3.20 -16.33 -0.63
CA GLY A 511 -3.73 -14.96 -0.62
C GLY A 511 -3.04 -14.05 -1.64
N LEU A 512 -1.70 -14.12 -1.73
CA LEU A 512 -0.93 -13.32 -2.68
C LEU A 512 -1.21 -13.70 -4.14
N ILE A 513 -1.38 -14.98 -4.47
CA ILE A 513 -1.72 -15.44 -5.82
C ILE A 513 -3.11 -14.94 -6.24
N VAL A 514 -4.09 -15.02 -5.34
CA VAL A 514 -5.44 -14.48 -5.58
C VAL A 514 -5.40 -12.97 -5.81
N LEU A 515 -4.67 -12.25 -4.95
CA LEU A 515 -4.48 -10.81 -5.08
C LEU A 515 -3.86 -10.44 -6.43
N LEU A 516 -2.77 -11.12 -6.82
CA LEU A 516 -2.10 -10.93 -8.11
C LEU A 516 -3.04 -11.18 -9.29
N ALA A 517 -3.81 -12.25 -9.24
CA ALA A 517 -4.79 -12.56 -10.28
C ALA A 517 -5.84 -11.43 -10.41
N GLN A 518 -6.39 -10.93 -9.29
CA GLN A 518 -7.42 -9.88 -9.28
C GLN A 518 -6.92 -8.46 -9.55
N ILE A 519 -5.62 -8.19 -9.46
CA ILE A 519 -5.07 -6.92 -10.01
C ILE A 519 -4.88 -6.99 -11.53
N GLY A 520 -5.01 -8.18 -12.14
CA GLY A 520 -4.73 -8.43 -13.55
C GLY A 520 -3.27 -8.73 -13.87
N SER A 521 -2.53 -9.30 -12.91
CA SER A 521 -1.13 -9.74 -13.09
C SER A 521 -1.06 -11.23 -13.39
N TYR A 522 0.06 -11.65 -13.98
CA TYR A 522 0.49 -13.05 -13.98
C TYR A 522 0.85 -13.46 -12.54
N VAL A 523 0.77 -14.76 -12.26
CA VAL A 523 0.90 -15.32 -10.91
C VAL A 523 2.07 -16.31 -10.79
N PRO A 524 2.71 -16.43 -9.61
CA PRO A 524 3.82 -17.34 -9.34
C PRO A 524 3.37 -18.81 -9.26
N ALA A 525 2.91 -19.37 -10.37
CA ALA A 525 2.44 -20.76 -10.47
C ALA A 525 2.81 -21.35 -11.85
N ALA A 526 2.71 -22.67 -12.01
CA ALA A 526 2.77 -23.28 -13.34
C ALA A 526 1.44 -23.08 -14.09
N ALA A 527 0.31 -23.15 -13.37
CA ALA A 527 -1.02 -22.81 -13.85
C ALA A 527 -1.90 -22.38 -12.68
N ALA A 528 -2.89 -21.52 -12.93
CA ALA A 528 -3.85 -21.12 -11.91
C ALA A 528 -5.24 -20.85 -12.52
N SER A 529 -6.29 -21.37 -11.89
CA SER A 529 -7.68 -20.98 -12.08
C SER A 529 -8.18 -20.34 -10.79
N VAL A 530 -8.59 -19.08 -10.86
CA VAL A 530 -8.96 -18.25 -9.71
C VAL A 530 -10.38 -17.74 -9.88
N GLY A 531 -11.30 -18.36 -9.14
CA GLY A 531 -12.65 -17.86 -8.94
C GLY A 531 -12.64 -16.60 -8.07
N ILE A 532 -13.34 -15.53 -8.50
CA ILE A 532 -13.33 -14.22 -7.83
C ILE A 532 -13.54 -14.30 -6.32
N VAL A 533 -12.75 -13.52 -5.59
CA VAL A 533 -12.79 -13.31 -4.15
C VAL A 533 -13.22 -11.87 -3.88
N ASP A 534 -14.16 -11.70 -2.96
CA ASP A 534 -14.66 -10.39 -2.55
C ASP A 534 -13.85 -9.78 -1.40
N ARG A 535 -13.36 -10.62 -0.48
CA ARG A 535 -12.53 -10.25 0.66
C ARG A 535 -11.49 -11.32 0.95
N ILE A 536 -10.28 -10.90 1.31
CA ILE A 536 -9.28 -11.79 1.93
C ILE A 536 -9.22 -11.43 3.40
N PHE A 537 -9.44 -12.43 4.25
CA PHE A 537 -9.25 -12.32 5.69
C PHE A 537 -7.98 -13.06 6.07
N THR A 538 -7.18 -12.45 6.93
CA THR A 538 -6.00 -13.11 7.47
C THR A 538 -5.94 -12.97 8.98
N ARG A 539 -5.70 -14.09 9.63
CA ARG A 539 -5.23 -14.17 10.99
C ARG A 539 -3.91 -14.92 10.95
N VAL A 540 -2.85 -14.22 10.53
CA VAL A 540 -1.48 -14.76 10.58
C VAL A 540 -0.85 -14.17 11.82
N GLY A 541 -0.42 -15.00 12.76
CA GLY A 541 0.08 -14.58 14.08
C GLY A 541 1.17 -13.51 13.96
N ALA A 542 0.78 -12.23 14.08
CA ALA A 542 1.69 -11.12 14.17
C ALA A 542 1.98 -10.89 15.66
N SER A 543 3.27 -10.88 15.98
CA SER A 543 3.84 -10.61 17.30
C SER A 543 3.17 -9.43 18.00
N ASP A 544 2.58 -9.74 19.16
CA ASP A 544 2.45 -8.93 20.37
C ASP A 544 2.37 -7.41 20.14
N ASN A 545 1.15 -6.92 19.96
CA ASN A 545 0.86 -5.50 20.10
C ASN A 545 0.72 -5.15 21.59
N ILE A 546 1.81 -5.28 22.36
CA ILE A 546 1.84 -4.95 23.81
C ILE A 546 1.49 -3.47 24.06
N ALA A 547 1.58 -2.62 23.04
CA ALA A 547 1.32 -1.19 23.14
C ALA A 547 -0.15 -0.81 23.40
N SER A 548 -1.14 -1.68 23.14
CA SER A 548 -2.57 -1.36 23.36
C SER A 548 -3.11 -1.73 24.74
N GLY A 549 -2.35 -2.47 25.56
CA GLY A 549 -2.80 -2.92 26.89
C GLY A 549 -3.93 -3.95 26.87
N GLU A 550 -4.33 -4.44 25.69
CA GLU A 550 -5.34 -5.50 25.51
C GLU A 550 -4.69 -6.89 25.55
N SER A 551 -5.40 -7.88 26.11
CA SER A 551 -4.94 -9.28 26.08
C SER A 551 -4.78 -9.77 24.65
N THR A 552 -3.66 -10.40 24.32
CA THR A 552 -3.38 -10.95 22.98
C THR A 552 -4.47 -11.92 22.51
N PHE A 553 -5.03 -12.68 23.45
CA PHE A 553 -6.17 -13.57 23.20
C PHE A 553 -7.47 -12.81 22.91
N LEU A 554 -7.71 -11.67 23.57
CA LEU A 554 -8.90 -10.86 23.30
C LEU A 554 -8.83 -10.22 21.91
N VAL A 555 -7.66 -9.72 21.51
CA VAL A 555 -7.42 -9.22 20.15
C VAL A 555 -7.64 -10.33 19.13
N GLU A 556 -7.14 -11.52 19.40
CA GLU A 556 -7.37 -12.70 18.57
C GLU A 556 -8.87 -13.04 18.41
N MET A 557 -9.64 -12.98 19.50
CA MET A 557 -11.08 -13.21 19.46
C MET A 557 -11.83 -12.10 18.73
N HIS A 558 -11.40 -10.84 18.83
CA HIS A 558 -11.98 -9.74 18.05
C HIS A 558 -11.72 -9.90 16.55
N GLU A 559 -10.51 -10.33 16.16
CA GLU A 559 -10.18 -10.63 14.76
C GLU A 559 -11.03 -11.81 14.24
N ALA A 560 -11.12 -12.92 15.00
CA ALA A 560 -11.97 -14.06 14.63
C ALA A 560 -13.45 -13.66 14.50
N ALA A 561 -13.97 -12.86 15.44
CA ALA A 561 -15.33 -12.33 15.38
C ALA A 561 -15.54 -11.43 14.15
N HIS A 562 -14.58 -10.58 13.80
CA HIS A 562 -14.67 -9.75 12.60
C HIS A 562 -14.77 -10.61 11.33
N ILE A 563 -13.92 -11.63 11.21
CA ILE A 563 -13.94 -12.58 10.08
C ILE A 563 -15.33 -13.20 9.95
N VAL A 564 -15.86 -13.77 11.04
CA VAL A 564 -17.15 -14.47 11.02
C VAL A 564 -18.31 -13.53 10.65
N ASN A 565 -18.29 -12.28 11.13
CA ASN A 565 -19.37 -11.33 10.89
C ASN A 565 -19.32 -10.66 9.51
N ALA A 566 -18.14 -10.58 8.88
CA ALA A 566 -17.95 -9.84 7.63
C ALA A 566 -17.71 -10.73 6.39
N ALA A 567 -17.33 -12.00 6.59
CA ALA A 567 -17.08 -12.93 5.51
C ALA A 567 -18.37 -13.35 4.78
N THR A 568 -18.21 -13.62 3.49
CA THR A 568 -19.26 -14.15 2.62
C THR A 568 -18.82 -15.50 2.04
N ASP A 569 -19.71 -16.19 1.33
CA ASP A 569 -19.40 -17.41 0.58
C ASP A 569 -18.34 -17.20 -0.53
N ARG A 570 -18.09 -15.94 -0.92
CA ARG A 570 -17.05 -15.55 -1.89
C ARG A 570 -15.72 -15.20 -1.25
N SER A 571 -15.64 -15.12 0.08
CA SER A 571 -14.41 -14.71 0.77
C SER A 571 -13.36 -15.83 0.80
N LEU A 572 -12.09 -15.42 0.97
CA LEU A 572 -10.97 -16.31 1.27
C LEU A 572 -10.48 -16.03 2.68
N ILE A 573 -10.47 -17.05 3.54
CA ILE A 573 -10.07 -16.93 4.94
C ILE A 573 -8.78 -17.70 5.18
N LEU A 574 -7.76 -17.03 5.72
CA LEU A 574 -6.46 -17.59 6.07
C LEU A 574 -6.29 -17.54 7.59
N LEU A 575 -6.45 -18.67 8.27
CA LEU A 575 -6.31 -18.80 9.73
C LEU A 575 -5.01 -19.50 10.09
N ASP A 576 -4.19 -18.88 10.92
CA ASP A 576 -2.94 -19.43 11.42
C ASP A 576 -2.98 -19.49 12.95
N GLU A 577 -3.02 -20.72 13.46
CA GLU A 577 -2.85 -21.05 14.89
C GLU A 577 -3.85 -20.38 15.86
N VAL A 578 -5.11 -20.23 15.41
CA VAL A 578 -6.21 -19.71 16.25
C VAL A 578 -6.46 -20.61 17.46
N GLY A 579 -6.65 -20.01 18.63
CA GLY A 579 -6.92 -20.65 19.92
C GLY A 579 -5.70 -20.78 20.83
N ARG A 580 -4.49 -20.37 20.40
CA ARG A 580 -3.25 -20.61 21.15
C ARG A 580 -3.12 -19.79 22.44
N GLY A 581 -3.76 -18.62 22.53
CA GLY A 581 -3.61 -17.71 23.66
C GLY A 581 -4.34 -18.10 24.96
N THR A 582 -4.95 -19.29 25.04
CA THR A 582 -5.78 -19.75 26.18
C THR A 582 -5.47 -21.20 26.58
N SER A 583 -6.23 -21.76 27.51
CA SER A 583 -6.11 -23.17 27.90
C SER A 583 -6.26 -24.08 26.68
N THR A 584 -5.53 -25.20 26.63
CA THR A 584 -5.49 -26.08 25.46
C THR A 584 -6.89 -26.55 25.04
N PHE A 585 -7.74 -26.93 26.00
CA PHE A 585 -9.10 -27.39 25.71
C PHE A 585 -10.03 -26.28 25.26
N ASP A 586 -9.93 -25.08 25.84
CA ASP A 586 -10.72 -23.93 25.37
C ASP A 586 -10.28 -23.53 23.96
N GLY A 587 -8.97 -23.52 23.70
CA GLY A 587 -8.38 -23.21 22.40
C GLY A 587 -8.83 -24.17 21.30
N ILE A 588 -8.74 -25.49 21.56
CA ILE A 588 -9.24 -26.53 20.65
C ILE A 588 -10.75 -26.36 20.43
N SER A 589 -11.53 -26.16 21.49
CA SER A 589 -12.99 -26.04 21.41
C SER A 589 -13.42 -24.83 20.57
N ILE A 590 -12.77 -23.68 20.76
CA ILE A 590 -13.04 -22.47 19.97
C ILE A 590 -12.63 -22.68 18.51
N ALA A 591 -11.44 -23.22 18.25
CA ALA A 591 -10.96 -23.48 16.90
C ALA A 591 -11.87 -24.45 16.14
N TRP A 592 -12.36 -25.49 16.83
CA TRP A 592 -13.34 -26.45 16.31
C TRP A 592 -14.65 -25.76 15.96
N ALA A 593 -15.26 -25.06 16.93
CA ALA A 593 -16.54 -24.38 16.75
C ALA A 593 -16.47 -23.30 15.66
N LEU A 594 -15.35 -22.56 15.57
CA LEU A 594 -15.09 -21.59 14.51
C LEU A 594 -15.05 -22.28 13.15
N THR A 595 -14.33 -23.39 13.02
CA THR A 595 -14.23 -24.13 11.77
C THR A 595 -15.58 -24.67 11.32
N GLU A 596 -16.35 -25.24 12.25
CA GLU A 596 -17.72 -25.70 12.00
C GLU A 596 -18.61 -24.54 11.54
N TYR A 597 -18.56 -23.39 12.20
CA TYR A 597 -19.35 -22.21 11.82
C TYR A 597 -18.99 -21.69 10.43
N LEU A 598 -17.70 -21.60 10.10
CA LEU A 598 -17.25 -21.21 8.76
C LEU A 598 -17.70 -22.20 7.69
N HIS A 599 -17.69 -23.50 8.00
CA HIS A 599 -18.14 -24.57 7.11
C HIS A 599 -19.66 -24.52 6.87
N GLU A 600 -20.47 -24.47 7.94
CA GLU A 600 -21.93 -24.62 7.87
C GLU A 600 -22.68 -23.31 7.59
N ARG A 601 -22.24 -22.19 8.17
CA ARG A 601 -22.99 -20.92 8.13
C ARG A 601 -22.46 -19.95 7.08
N VAL A 602 -21.14 -19.77 7.02
CA VAL A 602 -20.53 -18.77 6.13
C VAL A 602 -20.33 -19.31 4.72
N GLY A 603 -19.82 -20.54 4.58
CA GLY A 603 -19.59 -21.14 3.27
C GLY A 603 -18.34 -20.63 2.54
N ALA A 604 -17.46 -19.90 3.23
CA ALA A 604 -16.24 -19.32 2.65
C ALA A 604 -15.14 -20.36 2.43
N ARG A 605 -14.25 -20.10 1.45
CA ARG A 605 -13.02 -20.88 1.24
C ARG A 605 -12.03 -20.59 2.37
N THR A 606 -11.58 -21.62 3.07
CA THR A 606 -10.78 -21.46 4.28
C THR A 606 -9.53 -22.33 4.27
N LEU A 607 -8.38 -21.72 4.53
CA LEU A 607 -7.14 -22.41 4.89
C LEU A 607 -6.90 -22.22 6.37
N PHE A 608 -6.83 -23.32 7.12
CA PHE A 608 -6.57 -23.27 8.55
C PHE A 608 -5.31 -24.06 8.89
N ALA A 609 -4.21 -23.35 9.10
CA ALA A 609 -3.01 -23.91 9.71
C ALA A 609 -3.18 -24.01 11.23
N THR A 610 -3.01 -25.22 11.76
CA THR A 610 -3.19 -25.48 13.19
C THR A 610 -2.10 -26.40 13.73
N HIS A 611 -1.90 -26.31 15.04
CA HIS A 611 -1.06 -27.22 15.83
C HIS A 611 -1.90 -28.25 16.61
N TYR A 612 -3.23 -28.10 16.58
CA TYR A 612 -4.17 -29.04 17.18
C TYR A 612 -4.42 -30.20 16.23
N HIS A 613 -3.96 -31.39 16.61
CA HIS A 613 -4.16 -32.60 15.81
C HIS A 613 -5.60 -33.11 15.89
N GLU A 614 -6.31 -32.75 16.95
CA GLU A 614 -7.72 -33.04 17.20
C GLU A 614 -8.60 -32.51 16.07
N LEU A 615 -8.26 -31.35 15.49
CA LEU A 615 -9.00 -30.76 14.38
C LEU A 615 -8.96 -31.61 13.10
N ASN A 616 -8.07 -32.61 12.99
CA ASN A 616 -8.09 -33.53 11.86
C ASN A 616 -9.37 -34.37 11.81
N GLU A 617 -10.02 -34.63 12.95
CA GLU A 617 -11.28 -35.39 13.01
C GLU A 617 -12.42 -34.67 12.29
N LEU A 618 -12.33 -33.35 12.10
CA LEU A 618 -13.32 -32.57 11.35
C LEU A 618 -13.50 -33.04 9.91
N ALA A 619 -12.44 -33.58 9.28
CA ALA A 619 -12.53 -34.10 7.91
C ALA A 619 -13.37 -35.38 7.82
N ASP A 620 -13.51 -36.14 8.91
CA ASP A 620 -14.36 -37.33 8.98
C ASP A 620 -15.82 -36.97 9.24
N LEU A 621 -16.06 -35.84 9.92
CA LEU A 621 -17.40 -35.37 10.30
C LEU A 621 -18.05 -34.49 9.22
N PHE A 622 -17.27 -33.68 8.52
CA PHE A 622 -17.78 -32.69 7.56
C PHE A 622 -17.27 -32.96 6.15
N PRO A 623 -18.18 -33.18 5.17
CA PRO A 623 -17.82 -33.71 3.85
C PRO A 623 -16.98 -32.76 3.00
N ARG A 624 -16.96 -31.44 3.28
CA ARG A 624 -16.18 -30.43 2.54
C ARG A 624 -14.91 -30.00 3.28
N ILE A 625 -14.57 -30.66 4.38
CA ILE A 625 -13.31 -30.46 5.09
C ILE A 625 -12.31 -31.52 4.61
N ARG A 626 -11.06 -31.10 4.37
CA ARG A 626 -9.96 -31.99 3.97
C ARG A 626 -8.72 -31.71 4.81
N ASN A 627 -8.01 -32.76 5.15
CA ASN A 627 -6.72 -32.65 5.84
C ASN A 627 -5.58 -32.67 4.85
N VAL A 628 -4.64 -31.75 5.04
CA VAL A 628 -3.35 -31.74 4.39
C VAL A 628 -2.26 -31.59 5.43
N LYS A 629 -1.08 -32.13 5.14
CA LYS A 629 0.09 -32.02 6.00
C LYS A 629 1.27 -31.48 5.23
N VAL A 630 2.17 -30.84 5.95
CA VAL A 630 3.50 -30.54 5.40
C VAL A 630 4.43 -31.71 5.66
N ASP A 631 5.01 -32.26 4.60
CA ASP A 631 5.89 -33.42 4.65
C ASP A 631 7.21 -33.12 5.37
N VAL A 632 7.63 -34.11 6.14
CA VAL A 632 8.80 -34.08 6.99
C VAL A 632 9.51 -35.42 6.83
N ARG A 633 10.85 -35.40 6.64
CA ARG A 633 11.66 -36.61 6.59
C ARG A 633 12.59 -36.69 7.78
N GLU A 634 12.65 -37.85 8.41
CA GLU A 634 13.65 -38.17 9.42
C GLU A 634 14.87 -38.81 8.75
N TYR A 635 16.05 -38.30 9.09
CA TYR A 635 17.33 -38.84 8.66
C TYR A 635 18.26 -38.96 9.87
N GLY A 636 18.28 -40.15 10.48
CA GLY A 636 18.92 -40.37 11.79
C GLY A 636 18.21 -39.55 12.87
N ASP A 637 18.98 -38.82 13.69
CA ASP A 637 18.44 -37.94 14.75
C ASP A 637 18.04 -36.54 14.23
N ARG A 638 18.02 -36.33 12.91
CA ARG A 638 17.69 -35.03 12.29
C ARG A 638 16.41 -35.12 11.49
N VAL A 639 15.57 -34.12 11.67
CA VAL A 639 14.36 -33.84 10.90
C VAL A 639 14.70 -32.87 9.75
N VAL A 640 14.24 -33.18 8.54
CA VAL A 640 14.39 -32.32 7.35
C VAL A 640 12.99 -31.92 6.90
N PHE A 641 12.72 -30.62 6.88
CA PHE A 641 11.46 -30.08 6.39
C PHE A 641 11.49 -30.10 4.85
N LEU A 642 10.57 -30.84 4.25
CA LEU A 642 10.48 -30.91 2.79
C LEU A 642 9.66 -29.78 2.18
N HIS A 643 8.99 -28.97 3.02
CA HIS A 643 8.12 -27.86 2.61
C HIS A 643 7.08 -28.22 1.54
N THR A 644 6.78 -29.51 1.39
CA THR A 644 5.84 -30.07 0.40
C THR A 644 4.53 -30.37 1.10
N VAL A 645 3.41 -29.89 0.58
CA VAL A 645 2.08 -30.12 1.14
C VAL A 645 1.47 -31.35 0.47
N THR A 646 1.11 -32.35 1.27
CA THR A 646 0.52 -33.61 0.80
C THR A 646 -0.83 -33.87 1.49
N PRO A 647 -1.76 -34.60 0.85
CA PRO A 647 -3.01 -35.00 1.50
C PRO A 647 -2.76 -35.89 2.73
N GLY A 648 -3.60 -35.71 3.75
CA GLY A 648 -3.58 -36.50 4.99
C GLY A 648 -3.28 -35.68 6.24
N SER A 649 -3.32 -36.34 7.39
CA SER A 649 -2.97 -35.77 8.70
C SER A 649 -1.54 -36.14 9.11
N ALA A 650 -0.89 -35.27 9.87
CA ALA A 650 0.37 -35.62 10.52
C ALA A 650 0.10 -36.50 11.75
N ASP A 651 0.78 -37.67 11.82
CA ASP A 651 0.56 -38.67 12.87
C ASP A 651 1.30 -38.37 14.19
N HIS A 652 2.30 -37.46 14.17
CA HIS A 652 3.12 -37.12 15.34
C HIS A 652 3.53 -35.64 15.38
N SER A 653 3.71 -35.12 16.60
CA SER A 653 4.36 -33.85 16.88
C SER A 653 5.88 -34.00 16.86
N TYR A 654 6.58 -33.14 16.11
CA TYR A 654 8.05 -33.12 16.04
C TYR A 654 8.68 -32.12 17.01
N GLY A 655 7.93 -31.64 18.01
CA GLY A 655 8.39 -30.57 18.91
C GLY A 655 9.67 -30.94 19.66
N ILE A 656 9.79 -32.18 20.12
CA ILE A 656 10.97 -32.65 20.88
C ILE A 656 12.20 -32.79 19.95
N GLN A 657 12.00 -33.22 18.71
CA GLN A 657 13.07 -33.33 17.71
C GLN A 657 13.58 -31.95 17.29
N VAL A 658 12.69 -30.96 17.14
CA VAL A 658 13.09 -29.56 16.91
C VAL A 658 13.85 -29.00 18.11
N ALA A 659 13.41 -29.34 19.33
CA ALA A 659 14.10 -28.97 20.57
C ALA A 659 15.54 -29.54 20.60
N GLN A 660 15.74 -30.78 20.16
CA GLN A 660 17.05 -31.41 20.03
C GLN A 660 17.94 -30.67 19.01
N MET A 661 17.39 -30.24 17.87
CA MET A 661 18.13 -29.44 16.89
C MET A 661 18.55 -28.07 17.38
N ALA A 662 17.74 -27.46 18.24
CA ALA A 662 18.08 -26.19 18.88
C ALA A 662 19.25 -26.33 19.88
N GLY A 663 19.75 -27.55 20.10
CA GLY A 663 20.90 -27.83 20.95
C GLY A 663 20.53 -28.17 22.40
N LEU A 664 19.28 -28.56 22.68
CA LEU A 664 18.90 -29.01 24.02
C LEU A 664 19.58 -30.34 24.37
N PRO A 665 20.01 -30.54 25.63
CA PRO A 665 20.67 -31.77 26.06
C PRO A 665 19.81 -33.02 25.83
N GLU A 666 20.44 -34.12 25.42
CA GLU A 666 19.76 -35.39 25.15
C GLU A 666 18.94 -35.88 26.36
N GLU A 667 19.50 -35.79 27.56
CA GLU A 667 18.82 -36.15 28.82
C GLU A 667 17.47 -35.43 29.01
N LEU A 668 17.39 -34.15 28.60
CA LEU A 668 16.17 -33.36 28.66
C LEU A 668 15.17 -33.80 27.61
N THR A 669 15.62 -34.03 26.37
CA THR A 669 14.75 -34.48 25.27
C THR A 669 14.20 -35.90 25.51
N ASP A 670 14.99 -36.79 26.11
CA ASP A 670 14.54 -38.14 26.49
C ASP A 670 13.54 -38.11 27.63
N ARG A 671 13.74 -37.22 28.61
CA ARG A 671 12.75 -36.98 29.65
C ARG A 671 11.45 -36.45 29.05
N ALA A 672 11.52 -35.49 28.12
CA ALA A 672 10.35 -34.96 27.43
C ALA A 672 9.59 -36.05 26.64
N ARG A 673 10.30 -36.97 25.96
CA ARG A 673 9.68 -38.12 25.26
C ARG A 673 8.94 -39.04 26.24
N THR A 674 9.53 -39.28 27.40
CA THR A 674 8.90 -40.10 28.44
C THR A 674 7.60 -39.46 28.95
N ILE A 675 7.61 -38.14 29.18
CA ILE A 675 6.43 -37.39 29.61
C ILE A 675 5.36 -37.39 28.51
N LEU A 676 5.74 -37.16 27.25
CA LEU A 676 4.82 -37.15 26.11
C LEU A 676 4.08 -38.49 25.98
N ARG A 677 4.79 -39.61 26.07
CA ARG A 677 4.19 -40.96 26.03
C ARG A 677 3.16 -41.17 27.14
N ASN A 678 3.41 -40.60 28.33
CA ASN A 678 2.45 -40.70 29.43
C ASN A 678 1.20 -39.85 29.13
N LEU A 679 1.37 -38.65 28.59
CA LEU A 679 0.26 -37.74 28.25
C LEU A 679 -0.61 -38.31 27.12
N GLU A 680 0.00 -38.83 26.04
CA GLU A 680 -0.69 -39.53 24.94
C GLU A 680 -1.41 -40.79 25.43
N GLY A 681 -0.92 -41.43 26.49
CA GLY A 681 -1.54 -42.60 27.10
C GLY A 681 -2.68 -42.28 28.08
N SER A 682 -2.83 -41.03 28.52
CA SER A 682 -3.73 -40.67 29.62
C SER A 682 -5.03 -39.97 29.24
N ASP A 683 -5.23 -39.42 28.03
CA ASP A 683 -6.52 -38.73 27.78
C ASP A 683 -6.89 -38.35 26.32
N LEU A 684 -8.20 -38.49 26.04
CA LEU A 684 -9.12 -37.60 25.29
C LEU A 684 -9.49 -37.84 23.81
N THR A 685 -10.66 -38.47 23.62
CA THR A 685 -11.61 -38.13 22.55
C THR A 685 -12.90 -37.56 23.19
N PRO A 686 -13.45 -36.42 22.73
CA PRO A 686 -14.74 -35.90 23.21
C PRO A 686 -15.96 -36.73 22.75
N HIS A 687 -15.76 -37.67 21.82
CA HIS A 687 -16.77 -38.62 21.38
C HIS A 687 -16.37 -40.05 21.75
N GLY A 688 -16.96 -40.57 22.81
CA GLY A 688 -16.79 -41.95 23.22
C GLY A 688 -17.41 -42.91 22.20
N GLN A 689 -16.62 -43.38 21.24
CA GLN A 689 -16.83 -44.68 20.58
C GLN A 689 -15.48 -45.32 20.25
N SER A 690 -15.04 -46.25 21.11
CA SER A 690 -13.88 -47.10 20.85
C SER A 690 -14.13 -48.00 19.62
N LYS A 691 -13.53 -47.68 18.47
CA LYS A 691 -13.37 -48.65 17.39
C LYS A 691 -12.16 -49.53 17.68
N GLY A 692 -12.42 -50.77 18.11
CA GLY A 692 -11.39 -51.78 18.29
C GLY A 692 -10.68 -52.09 16.97
N ARG A 693 -9.37 -51.79 16.90
CA ARG A 693 -8.46 -52.35 15.90
C ARG A 693 -7.73 -53.54 16.51
N THR A 694 -8.05 -54.72 15.99
CA THR A 694 -7.33 -55.97 16.24
C THR A 694 -6.02 -55.97 15.46
N THR A 695 -4.88 -55.92 16.16
CA THR A 695 -3.61 -56.40 15.62
C THR A 695 -2.88 -57.23 16.68
N SER A 696 -2.76 -58.52 16.37
CA SER A 696 -2.06 -59.55 17.11
C SER A 696 -0.54 -59.33 17.12
N GLY A 697 0.08 -59.44 18.29
CA GLY A 697 1.54 -59.53 18.43
C GLY A 697 2.00 -59.44 19.88
N ARG A 698 2.09 -60.57 20.57
CA ARG A 698 2.63 -60.68 21.94
C ARG A 698 4.15 -60.50 21.94
N VAL A 699 4.66 -59.64 22.82
CA VAL A 699 5.85 -59.90 23.66
C VAL A 699 5.58 -59.30 25.05
N ARG A 700 5.59 -60.13 26.10
CA ARG A 700 5.50 -59.72 27.51
C ARG A 700 6.90 -59.79 28.12
N ILE A 701 7.36 -58.69 28.72
CA ILE A 701 8.44 -58.65 29.72
C ILE A 701 7.81 -58.04 31.00
N PRO A 702 7.98 -58.64 32.19
CA PRO A 702 7.31 -58.19 33.41
C PRO A 702 8.14 -57.19 34.24
N GLU A 703 7.40 -56.41 35.05
CA GLU A 703 7.79 -55.55 36.21
C GLU A 703 7.86 -54.01 35.96
N PRO A 704 7.62 -53.18 37.01
CA PRO A 704 6.47 -53.17 37.92
C PRO A 704 5.77 -51.79 37.87
N GLN A 705 4.45 -51.76 37.67
CA GLN A 705 3.64 -50.54 37.70
C GLN A 705 3.49 -49.99 39.12
N LEU A 706 3.96 -48.77 39.34
CA LEU A 706 3.38 -47.84 40.32
C LEU A 706 2.42 -46.92 39.58
N THR A 707 1.16 -47.33 39.48
CA THR A 707 0.05 -46.54 38.92
C THR A 707 -0.57 -45.68 40.03
N LEU A 708 -0.42 -44.35 39.92
CA LEU A 708 -0.94 -43.38 40.90
C LEU A 708 -2.41 -42.97 40.65
N PHE A 709 -3.07 -43.47 39.61
CA PHE A 709 -4.51 -43.23 39.39
C PHE A 709 -5.15 -44.39 38.61
N GLU A 710 -5.35 -45.53 39.26
CA GLU A 710 -6.53 -46.35 38.95
C GLU A 710 -7.67 -45.84 39.85
N MET A 711 -8.49 -44.89 39.37
CA MET A 711 -9.89 -44.89 39.79
C MET A 711 -10.57 -46.04 39.05
N ARG A 712 -10.29 -47.28 39.47
CA ARG A 712 -11.32 -48.30 39.38
C ARG A 712 -12.41 -47.87 40.34
N ASP A 713 -13.67 -47.91 39.89
CA ASP A 713 -14.82 -47.82 40.79
C ASP A 713 -14.61 -48.80 41.95
N ASP A 714 -14.16 -48.28 43.08
CA ASP A 714 -13.88 -49.06 44.27
C ASP A 714 -15.23 -49.35 44.93
N PRO A 715 -15.73 -50.60 44.91
CA PRO A 715 -17.01 -50.94 45.51
C PRO A 715 -17.07 -50.58 47.00
N ILE A 716 -15.93 -50.45 47.68
CA ILE A 716 -15.84 -49.98 49.07
C ILE A 716 -16.14 -48.49 49.16
N ARG A 717 -15.66 -47.68 48.20
CA ARG A 717 -15.89 -46.23 48.16
C ARG A 717 -17.37 -45.90 47.91
N GLN A 718 -18.01 -46.60 46.97
CA GLN A 718 -19.44 -46.45 46.73
C GLN A 718 -20.26 -46.93 47.95
N ALA A 719 -19.87 -48.04 48.57
CA ALA A 719 -20.54 -48.53 49.78
C ALA A 719 -20.44 -47.51 50.92
N ILE A 720 -19.29 -46.86 51.14
CA ILE A 720 -19.12 -45.81 52.15
C ILE A 720 -19.97 -44.57 51.85
N GLN A 721 -20.03 -44.13 50.58
CA GLN A 721 -20.83 -42.96 50.19
C GLN A 721 -22.34 -43.17 50.34
N SER A 722 -22.80 -44.43 50.32
CA SER A 722 -24.21 -44.80 50.47
C SER A 722 -24.70 -44.92 51.92
N LEU A 723 -23.82 -44.72 52.92
CA LEU A 723 -24.16 -44.87 54.34
C LEU A 723 -24.76 -43.58 54.91
N ASP A 724 -25.90 -43.72 55.58
CA ASP A 724 -26.56 -42.63 56.31
C ASP A 724 -26.15 -42.67 57.80
N LEU A 725 -25.06 -41.99 58.12
CA LEU A 725 -24.45 -41.99 59.46
C LEU A 725 -25.35 -41.39 60.55
N GLU A 726 -26.35 -40.58 60.19
CA GLU A 726 -27.23 -39.93 61.16
C GLU A 726 -28.35 -40.85 61.65
N ARG A 727 -28.61 -41.95 60.94
CA ARG A 727 -29.71 -42.89 61.23
C ARG A 727 -29.24 -44.29 61.64
N MET A 728 -27.95 -44.57 61.54
CA MET A 728 -27.39 -45.87 61.91
C MET A 728 -27.18 -45.98 63.41
N THR A 729 -27.50 -47.15 63.97
CA THR A 729 -27.14 -47.47 65.34
C THR A 729 -25.64 -47.85 65.44
N PRO A 730 -24.99 -47.68 66.60
CA PRO A 730 -23.57 -48.02 66.76
C PRO A 730 -23.23 -49.47 66.41
N LEU A 731 -24.17 -50.41 66.58
CA LEU A 731 -23.98 -51.82 66.24
C LEU A 731 -24.00 -52.05 64.72
N GLU A 732 -24.88 -51.36 64.00
CA GLU A 732 -24.96 -51.44 62.52
C GLU A 732 -23.73 -50.81 61.88
N ALA A 733 -23.21 -49.70 62.43
CA ALA A 733 -21.97 -49.09 61.97
C ALA A 733 -20.77 -50.06 62.10
N LEU A 734 -20.69 -50.79 63.22
CA LEU A 734 -19.66 -51.82 63.44
C LEU A 734 -19.79 -53.00 62.46
N GLN A 735 -21.01 -53.44 62.15
CA GLN A 735 -21.25 -54.51 61.18
C GLN A 735 -20.89 -54.10 59.76
N VAL A 736 -21.22 -52.88 59.35
CA VAL A 736 -20.83 -52.32 58.06
C VAL A 736 -19.32 -52.18 57.95
N LEU A 737 -18.64 -51.68 58.99
CA LEU A 737 -17.17 -51.61 59.01
C LEU A 737 -16.51 -53.00 58.92
N ALA A 738 -17.08 -54.01 59.57
CA ALA A 738 -16.61 -55.39 59.46
C ALA A 738 -16.80 -55.96 58.03
N ALA A 739 -17.93 -55.63 57.37
CA ALA A 739 -18.20 -56.02 55.99
C ALA A 739 -17.23 -55.34 55.02
N LEU A 740 -17.03 -54.02 55.14
CA LEU A 740 -16.08 -53.26 54.31
C LEU A 740 -14.65 -53.78 54.47
N LYS A 741 -14.23 -54.12 55.70
CA LYS A 741 -12.92 -54.72 55.96
C LYS A 741 -12.75 -56.05 55.24
N LYS A 742 -13.78 -56.90 55.25
CA LYS A 742 -13.76 -58.20 54.56
C LYS A 742 -13.68 -58.02 53.04
N SER A 743 -14.45 -57.09 52.49
CA SER A 743 -14.41 -56.73 51.06
C SER A 743 -13.06 -56.15 50.61
N ALA A 744 -12.33 -55.49 51.50
CA ALA A 744 -11.00 -54.94 51.22
C ALA A 744 -9.87 -55.99 51.23
N THR A 745 -10.12 -57.20 51.75
CA THR A 745 -9.11 -58.26 51.87
C THR A 745 -9.23 -59.37 50.81
N THR A 746 -10.21 -59.26 49.92
CA THR A 746 -10.50 -60.20 48.82
C THR A 746 -10.29 -59.49 47.50
#